data_AF-S4PXW4-F1
#
_entry.id   AF-S4PXW4-F1
#
_cell.length_a   1.000
_cell.length_b   1.000
_cell.length_c   1.000
_cell.angle_alpha   90.00
_cell.angle_beta   90.00
_cell.angle_gamma   90.00
#
_symmetry.space_group_name_H-M   'P 1'
#
loop_
_entity.id
_entity.type
_entity.pdbx_description
1 polymer ?
#
loop_
_entity_poly.entity_id
_entity_poly.type
_entity_poly.pdbx_seq_one_letter_code
_entity_poly.pdbx_strand_id
1 'polypeptide(L)'
;MKGLLYGLIHASAIAALYRRSVQNLRRPDALLLGQVLFLIDNISCNSGLINVWRGQGFLGEFILIPHRIPPSYPLNNHDLGSLGRNYLRATFTEFKRNHGNLPRTYEDLWIFSDFIDSDLIIPYVIAKDSINLLYLNKVTPQIVPRIRELKELLGSDDPGEQSDAMSRILQLRRVYMLDQELRHALKSIGPLKSLEYYTRDLQEAGWGPEYIGDVIEIPIAYEVDPPGVTDLPLINHRQDPLISGLRLFQCPTGAHYKLRTIIERLKINFQDVLVGGDGSGGMTSCLLRMNPISRAIFNSLLDLEGVELKGSSPSPPSAIACIPEICRRCVNYQDVWKGPTDLCREGTWINFVNLQKLHELSIDLLVFDVETKREGDLLIIEQLLSKYVNQLLTKNGVIVFKTHVDRLLRTWDTGLMTLAGSCFRKVSIVVGTMSSSGTSEVYLVMRYPRAGSLNCKPAIRSLIRSIHIIPSQRSCFDEFRRALAIPIHKLFKGVPKSMIPDPHTELCVLLISIGVESGIGALVAELWRQSTYEQQTVLPYYTLFTVLNSLLQLTRGEKELTVSPDRVVYNVGGFLVGFLNWFAWITHCYRLKALAQSYIDHCFLFSWKRFKTKKNLIMKKISFLGAYTSEKNVYLDSKMALVGSVIRVFARLMGPPRYPQFNEMSIDHLIKAENIGNNLTFIRKTTDILDVLDPRTPLPKKAQPFIGVTLTKRPEVAWTQDQI
;
A
#
# COMPACT_ATOMS: atom_id res chain seq x y z
N MET A 1 4.79 -18.44 14.08
CA MET A 1 4.41 -17.02 14.29
C MET A 1 3.71 -16.74 15.62
N LYS A 2 2.71 -17.54 16.05
CA LYS A 2 2.00 -17.32 17.33
C LYS A 2 2.94 -17.27 18.55
N GLY A 3 3.96 -18.13 18.61
CA GLY A 3 4.98 -18.10 19.67
C GLY A 3 5.78 -16.79 19.72
N LEU A 4 6.15 -16.23 18.56
CA LEU A 4 6.83 -14.94 18.46
C LEU A 4 5.97 -13.82 19.06
N LEU A 5 4.69 -13.75 18.67
CA LEU A 5 3.76 -12.77 19.23
C LEU A 5 3.66 -12.90 20.76
N TYR A 6 3.57 -14.13 21.26
CA TYR A 6 3.49 -14.37 22.71
C TYR A 6 4.75 -13.87 23.44
N GLY A 7 5.94 -14.10 22.88
CA GLY A 7 7.18 -13.52 23.38
C GLY A 7 7.18 -11.98 23.39
N LEU A 8 6.62 -11.33 22.36
CA LEU A 8 6.47 -9.87 22.33
C LEU A 8 5.52 -9.36 23.42
N ILE A 9 4.43 -10.08 23.69
CA ILE A 9 3.48 -9.75 24.76
C ILE A 9 4.16 -9.89 26.13
N HIS A 10 4.94 -10.96 26.32
CA HIS A 10 5.74 -11.19 27.52
C HIS A 10 6.72 -10.04 27.77
N ALA A 11 7.55 -9.71 26.78
CA ALA A 11 8.49 -8.60 26.87
C ALA A 11 7.79 -7.27 27.16
N SER A 12 6.63 -7.01 26.53
CA SER A 12 5.85 -5.80 26.75
C SER A 12 5.26 -5.72 28.15
N ALA A 13 4.85 -6.84 28.74
CA ALA A 13 4.31 -6.89 30.10
C ALA A 13 5.39 -6.55 31.13
N ILE A 14 6.59 -7.14 30.99
CA ILE A 14 7.75 -6.80 31.83
C ILE A 14 8.12 -5.32 31.69
N ALA A 15 8.26 -4.82 30.45
CA ALA A 15 8.56 -3.42 30.20
C ALA A 15 7.48 -2.46 30.72
N ALA A 16 6.21 -2.90 30.77
CA ALA A 16 5.11 -2.12 31.32
C ALA A 16 5.21 -1.98 32.83
N LEU A 17 5.69 -2.99 33.56
CA LEU A 17 5.88 -2.91 35.02
C LEU A 17 6.73 -1.69 35.38
N TYR A 18 7.84 -1.44 34.68
CA TYR A 18 8.76 -0.34 34.97
C TYR A 18 8.18 1.08 34.75
N ARG A 19 7.04 1.24 34.06
CA ARG A 19 6.49 2.58 33.75
C ARG A 19 5.65 3.19 34.88
N ARG A 20 5.78 4.52 35.06
CA ARG A 20 5.03 5.32 36.05
C ARG A 20 3.50 5.30 35.89
N SER A 21 2.98 5.11 34.67
CA SER A 21 1.53 5.09 34.42
C SER A 21 0.85 3.85 35.02
N VAL A 22 1.55 2.70 35.06
CA VAL A 22 1.08 1.48 35.76
C VAL A 22 1.09 1.71 37.27
N GLN A 23 2.11 2.40 37.78
CA GLN A 23 2.21 2.76 39.21
C GLN A 23 1.04 3.64 39.67
N ASN A 24 0.53 4.49 38.77
CA ASN A 24 -0.61 5.37 39.02
C ASN A 24 -1.97 4.77 38.60
N LEU A 25 -2.01 3.48 38.21
CA LEU A 25 -3.21 2.75 37.78
C LEU A 25 -4.00 3.41 36.63
N ARG A 26 -3.38 4.27 35.82
CA ARG A 26 -4.05 4.97 34.73
C ARG A 26 -3.94 4.17 33.43
N ARG A 27 -5.03 3.49 33.05
CA ARG A 27 -5.19 2.72 31.79
C ARG A 27 -4.00 1.80 31.45
N PRO A 28 -3.68 0.82 32.32
CA PRO A 28 -2.55 -0.10 32.11
C PRO A 28 -2.74 -1.01 30.89
N ASP A 29 -3.99 -1.32 30.54
CA ASP A 29 -4.41 -2.02 29.33
C ASP A 29 -3.99 -1.27 28.06
N ALA A 30 -4.24 0.03 28.01
CA ALA A 30 -3.86 0.89 26.88
C ALA A 30 -2.33 1.02 26.75
N LEU A 31 -1.61 1.03 27.89
CA LEU A 31 -0.16 1.05 27.88
C LEU A 31 0.42 -0.25 27.31
N LEU A 32 -0.03 -1.40 27.80
CA LEU A 32 0.45 -2.70 27.34
C LEU A 32 0.15 -2.88 25.85
N LEU A 33 -1.04 -2.50 25.40
CA LEU A 33 -1.40 -2.47 23.98
C LEU A 33 -0.43 -1.61 23.16
N GLY A 34 -0.16 -0.37 23.62
CA GLY A 34 0.79 0.52 22.96
C GLY A 34 2.21 -0.06 22.88
N GLN A 35 2.67 -0.75 23.93
CA GLN A 35 3.98 -1.40 23.96
C GLN A 35 4.07 -2.59 23.01
N VAL A 36 3.07 -3.48 23.00
CA VAL A 36 3.04 -4.63 22.08
C VAL A 36 3.05 -4.16 20.64
N LEU A 37 2.22 -3.18 20.29
CA LEU A 37 2.20 -2.61 18.94
C LEU A 37 3.53 -1.96 18.56
N PHE A 38 4.18 -1.27 19.50
CA PHE A 38 5.52 -0.70 19.30
C PHE A 38 6.58 -1.78 19.04
N LEU A 39 6.60 -2.87 19.82
CA LEU A 39 7.55 -3.96 19.60
C LEU A 39 7.28 -4.70 18.29
N ILE A 40 6.01 -4.92 17.92
CA ILE A 40 5.63 -5.47 16.61
C ILE A 40 6.17 -4.56 15.50
N ASP A 41 6.04 -3.24 15.63
CA ASP A 41 6.53 -2.31 14.61
C ASP A 41 8.04 -2.36 14.47
N ASN A 42 8.77 -2.40 15.58
CA ASN A 42 10.24 -2.47 15.60
C ASN A 42 10.77 -3.80 15.05
N ILE A 43 10.22 -4.93 15.51
CA ILE A 43 10.70 -6.25 15.09
C ILE A 43 10.42 -6.50 13.60
N SER A 44 9.34 -5.92 13.07
CA SER A 44 9.00 -5.98 11.65
C SER A 44 9.90 -5.11 10.77
N CYS A 45 10.83 -4.35 11.35
CA CYS A 45 11.89 -3.63 10.65
C CYS A 45 13.26 -4.32 10.76
N ASN A 46 13.38 -5.41 11.53
CA ASN A 46 14.63 -6.13 11.71
C ASN A 46 14.98 -6.96 10.47
N SER A 47 16.07 -6.64 9.77
CA SER A 47 16.41 -7.31 8.52
C SER A 47 16.76 -8.80 8.67
N GLY A 48 17.31 -9.20 9.83
CA GLY A 48 17.57 -10.61 10.13
C GLY A 48 16.28 -11.43 10.15
N LEU A 49 15.26 -10.96 10.87
CA LEU A 49 13.97 -11.63 10.94
C LEU A 49 13.21 -11.58 9.61
N ILE A 50 13.22 -10.43 8.94
CA ILE A 50 12.56 -10.27 7.63
C ILE A 50 13.12 -11.29 6.62
N ASN A 51 14.42 -11.57 6.66
CA ASN A 51 15.01 -12.56 5.75
C ASN A 51 14.55 -13.98 6.03
N VAL A 52 14.34 -14.34 7.30
CA VAL A 52 13.71 -15.62 7.66
C VAL A 52 12.27 -15.69 7.13
N TRP A 53 11.53 -14.58 7.20
CA TRP A 53 10.16 -14.49 6.69
C TRP A 53 10.01 -14.59 5.17
N ARG A 54 11.10 -14.49 4.40
CA ARG A 54 11.08 -14.63 2.94
C ARG A 54 10.75 -16.07 2.50
N GLY A 55 10.94 -17.05 3.39
CA GLY A 55 10.60 -18.44 3.13
C GLY A 55 9.11 -18.65 2.82
N GLN A 56 8.81 -19.56 1.90
CA GLN A 56 7.44 -19.81 1.43
C GLN A 56 6.46 -20.20 2.55
N GLY A 57 6.93 -20.90 3.60
CA GLY A 57 6.08 -21.25 4.74
C GLY A 57 5.56 -20.03 5.51
N PHE A 58 6.42 -19.02 5.73
CA PHE A 58 6.01 -17.78 6.40
C PHE A 58 5.10 -16.93 5.52
N LEU A 59 5.43 -16.81 4.22
CA LEU A 59 4.56 -16.12 3.27
C LEU A 59 3.18 -16.77 3.20
N GLY A 60 3.13 -18.11 3.15
CA GLY A 60 1.89 -18.89 3.16
C GLY A 60 1.03 -18.63 4.40
N GLU A 61 1.65 -18.42 5.57
CA GLU A 61 0.94 -18.01 6.79
C GLU A 61 0.46 -16.56 6.73
N PHE A 62 1.27 -15.63 6.23
CA PHE A 62 0.92 -14.20 6.18
C PHE A 62 -0.30 -13.94 5.30
N ILE A 63 -0.46 -14.70 4.22
CA ILE A 63 -1.57 -14.53 3.28
C ILE A 63 -2.92 -15.06 3.80
N LEU A 64 -2.93 -15.80 4.92
CA LEU A 64 -4.17 -16.29 5.55
C LEU A 64 -5.01 -15.16 6.15
N ILE A 65 -4.36 -14.05 6.50
CA ILE A 65 -5.01 -12.87 7.06
C ILE A 65 -5.28 -11.86 5.92
N PRO A 66 -6.39 -11.10 5.97
CA PRO A 66 -6.60 -9.99 5.05
C PRO A 66 -5.42 -9.03 4.99
N HIS A 67 -4.81 -8.93 3.81
CA HIS A 67 -3.58 -8.19 3.60
C HIS A 67 -3.61 -7.46 2.25
N ARG A 68 -2.74 -6.45 2.12
CA ARG A 68 -2.47 -5.79 0.85
C ARG A 68 -1.39 -6.57 0.11
N ILE A 69 -1.62 -6.81 -1.17
CA ILE A 69 -0.62 -7.46 -2.03
C ILE A 69 0.54 -6.47 -2.27
N PRO A 70 1.80 -6.86 -1.99
CA PRO A 70 2.97 -6.00 -2.20
C PRO A 70 3.19 -5.64 -3.68
N PRO A 71 3.61 -4.40 -3.99
CA PRO A 71 3.86 -3.98 -5.38
C PRO A 71 5.26 -4.30 -5.91
N SER A 72 6.22 -4.66 -5.06
CA SER A 72 7.63 -4.86 -5.45
C SER A 72 7.93 -6.26 -6.00
N TYR A 73 8.88 -6.33 -6.94
CA TYR A 73 9.51 -7.57 -7.39
C TYR A 73 11.03 -7.41 -7.49
N PRO A 74 11.82 -8.26 -6.80
CA PRO A 74 11.37 -9.20 -5.78
C PRO A 74 10.80 -8.45 -4.57
N LEU A 75 10.22 -9.18 -3.63
CA LEU A 75 9.61 -8.59 -2.45
C LEU A 75 10.69 -7.87 -1.61
N ASN A 76 10.58 -6.55 -1.46
CA ASN A 76 11.54 -5.78 -0.66
C ASN A 76 11.33 -6.00 0.85
N ASN A 77 12.33 -5.61 1.65
CA ASN A 77 12.29 -5.84 3.09
C ASN A 77 11.16 -5.06 3.78
N HIS A 78 10.85 -3.86 3.28
CA HIS A 78 9.78 -3.02 3.82
C HIS A 78 8.40 -3.66 3.67
N ASP A 79 8.10 -4.20 2.49
CA ASP A 79 6.82 -4.81 2.16
C ASP A 79 6.66 -6.15 2.87
N LEU A 80 7.72 -6.96 2.95
CA LEU A 80 7.72 -8.20 3.72
C LEU A 80 7.55 -7.92 5.23
N GLY A 81 8.24 -6.92 5.75
CA GLY A 81 8.05 -6.43 7.11
C GLY A 81 6.60 -5.99 7.36
N SER A 82 5.98 -5.33 6.39
CA SER A 82 4.58 -4.90 6.46
C SER A 82 3.59 -6.07 6.48
N LEU A 83 3.85 -7.14 5.74
CA LEU A 83 3.05 -8.38 5.79
C LEU A 83 3.14 -9.05 7.17
N GLY A 84 4.36 -9.24 7.67
CA GLY A 84 4.59 -9.83 9.00
C GLY A 84 3.95 -8.99 10.12
N ARG A 85 4.09 -7.67 10.03
CA ARG A 85 3.43 -6.71 10.94
C ARG A 85 1.91 -6.86 10.93
N ASN A 86 1.31 -6.93 9.75
CA ASN A 86 -0.14 -7.09 9.61
C ASN A 86 -0.63 -8.39 10.24
N TYR A 87 0.06 -9.50 9.95
CA TYR A 87 -0.25 -10.80 10.54
C TYR A 87 -0.15 -10.77 12.07
N LEU A 88 0.93 -10.21 12.63
CA LEU A 88 1.13 -10.10 14.07
C LEU A 88 0.05 -9.24 14.73
N ARG A 89 -0.33 -8.10 14.13
CA ARG A 89 -1.41 -7.23 14.64
C ARG A 89 -2.78 -7.91 14.61
N ALA A 90 -3.09 -8.63 13.54
CA ALA A 90 -4.33 -9.39 13.43
C ALA A 90 -4.39 -10.52 14.47
N THR A 91 -3.32 -11.29 14.59
CA THR A 91 -3.19 -12.36 15.58
C THR A 91 -3.25 -11.81 17.02
N PHE A 92 -2.68 -10.63 17.27
CA PHE A 92 -2.79 -9.96 18.56
C PHE A 92 -4.23 -9.53 18.89
N THR A 93 -4.96 -9.06 17.88
CA THR A 93 -6.38 -8.71 18.03
C THR A 93 -7.22 -9.95 18.36
N GLU A 94 -6.93 -11.08 17.73
CA GLU A 94 -7.56 -12.37 18.06
C GLU A 94 -7.19 -12.83 19.47
N PHE A 95 -5.91 -12.76 19.84
CA PHE A 95 -5.42 -13.06 21.19
C PHE A 95 -6.17 -12.26 22.25
N LYS A 96 -6.37 -10.96 22.04
CA LYS A 96 -7.14 -10.09 22.95
C LYS A 96 -8.57 -10.60 23.17
N ARG A 97 -9.23 -11.07 22.11
CA ARG A 97 -10.61 -11.58 22.18
C ARG A 97 -10.70 -12.91 22.91
N ASN A 98 -9.67 -13.75 22.76
CA ASN A 98 -9.70 -15.15 23.19
C ASN A 98 -8.79 -15.44 24.39
N HIS A 99 -8.16 -14.43 25.02
CA HIS A 99 -7.15 -14.64 26.06
C HIS A 99 -7.65 -15.53 27.22
N GLY A 100 -8.90 -15.39 27.63
CA GLY A 100 -9.48 -16.21 28.71
C GLY A 100 -9.58 -17.71 28.39
N ASN A 101 -9.49 -18.09 27.11
CA ASN A 101 -9.71 -19.46 26.61
C ASN A 101 -8.49 -20.03 25.87
N LEU A 102 -7.28 -19.55 26.18
CA LEU A 102 -6.07 -20.04 25.52
C LEU A 102 -5.81 -21.53 25.87
N PRO A 103 -5.32 -22.34 24.92
CA PRO A 103 -4.96 -23.74 25.17
C PRO A 103 -3.90 -23.89 26.27
N ARG A 104 -3.93 -25.01 27.01
CA ARG A 104 -2.92 -25.35 28.03
C ARG A 104 -1.49 -25.40 27.51
N THR A 105 -1.27 -25.60 26.21
CA THR A 105 0.08 -25.54 25.62
C THR A 105 0.73 -24.14 25.71
N TYR A 106 -0.05 -23.10 26.00
CA TYR A 106 0.45 -21.76 26.36
C TYR A 106 0.79 -21.64 27.86
N GLU A 107 0.63 -22.73 28.64
CA GLU A 107 1.01 -22.83 30.05
C GLU A 107 2.41 -23.35 30.30
N ASP A 108 2.89 -24.21 29.42
CA ASP A 108 4.22 -24.78 29.53
C ASP A 108 5.27 -23.81 28.95
N LEU A 109 6.34 -23.57 29.70
CA LEU A 109 7.47 -22.74 29.25
C LEU A 109 8.61 -23.66 28.82
N TRP A 110 9.12 -23.48 27.62
CA TRP A 110 10.23 -24.24 27.07
C TRP A 110 11.45 -23.33 26.90
N ILE A 111 12.58 -23.72 27.48
CA ILE A 111 13.85 -22.99 27.44
C ILE A 111 14.87 -23.84 26.68
N PHE A 112 15.47 -23.27 25.64
CA PHE A 112 16.52 -23.91 24.84
C PHE A 112 17.90 -23.58 25.41
N SER A 113 18.91 -24.38 25.09
CA SER A 113 20.27 -24.20 25.60
C SER A 113 20.89 -22.85 25.24
N ASP A 114 20.46 -22.24 24.14
CA ASP A 114 20.89 -20.91 23.67
C ASP A 114 20.49 -19.77 24.63
N PHE A 115 19.56 -20.02 25.56
CA PHE A 115 18.95 -19.02 26.44
C PHE A 115 19.07 -19.37 27.92
N ILE A 116 20.08 -20.18 28.30
CA ILE A 116 20.36 -20.52 29.70
C ILE A 116 21.13 -19.36 30.35
N ASP A 117 20.42 -18.26 30.58
CA ASP A 117 20.90 -17.09 31.32
C ASP A 117 19.81 -16.67 32.31
N SER A 118 20.18 -16.47 33.58
CA SER A 118 19.26 -16.00 34.63
C SER A 118 18.57 -14.70 34.24
N ASP A 119 19.25 -13.82 33.52
CA ASP A 119 18.76 -12.52 33.05
C ASP A 119 17.65 -12.66 32.00
N LEU A 120 17.55 -13.82 31.35
CA LEU A 120 16.50 -14.13 30.38
C LEU A 120 15.39 -15.00 30.98
N ILE A 121 15.77 -16.01 31.77
CA ILE A 121 14.83 -16.98 32.36
C ILE A 121 13.92 -16.30 33.36
N ILE A 122 14.47 -15.52 34.31
CA ILE A 122 13.67 -14.90 35.38
C ILE A 122 12.59 -13.97 34.79
N PRO A 123 12.91 -13.02 33.88
CA PRO A 123 11.87 -12.21 33.24
C PRO A 123 10.88 -13.01 32.42
N TYR A 124 11.33 -14.07 31.73
CA TYR A 124 10.45 -14.89 30.90
C TYR A 124 9.38 -15.61 31.73
N VAL A 125 9.73 -16.15 32.90
CA VAL A 125 8.76 -16.82 33.77
C VAL A 125 7.83 -15.80 34.46
N ILE A 126 8.37 -14.66 34.93
CA ILE A 126 7.59 -13.59 35.57
C ILE A 126 6.61 -12.91 34.59
N ALA A 127 6.94 -12.87 33.30
CA ALA A 127 6.14 -12.17 32.29
C ALA A 127 4.70 -12.67 32.24
N LYS A 128 4.48 -13.97 32.48
CA LYS A 128 3.13 -14.55 32.45
C LYS A 128 2.24 -14.03 33.58
N ASP A 129 2.75 -13.96 34.79
CA ASP A 129 2.00 -13.39 35.92
C ASP A 129 1.75 -11.90 35.70
N SER A 130 2.74 -11.20 35.13
CA SER A 130 2.62 -9.80 34.74
C SER A 130 1.50 -9.57 33.72
N ILE A 131 1.36 -10.44 32.72
CA ILE A 131 0.26 -10.38 31.74
C ILE A 131 -1.09 -10.54 32.43
N ASN A 132 -1.25 -11.54 33.29
CA ASN A 132 -2.52 -11.78 33.99
C ASN A 132 -2.91 -10.57 34.86
N LEU A 133 -1.95 -9.96 35.56
CA LEU A 133 -2.18 -8.78 36.40
C LEU A 133 -2.54 -7.53 35.57
N LEU A 134 -1.91 -7.34 34.41
CA LEU A 134 -2.10 -6.15 33.57
C LEU A 134 -3.29 -6.27 32.59
N TYR A 135 -3.70 -7.49 32.23
CA TYR A 135 -4.70 -7.75 31.18
C TYR A 135 -6.04 -8.28 31.70
N LEU A 136 -6.04 -9.19 32.69
CA LEU A 136 -7.28 -9.87 33.14
C LEU A 136 -7.99 -9.12 34.26
N ASN A 137 -7.23 -8.49 35.15
CA ASN A 137 -7.80 -7.79 36.28
C ASN A 137 -7.97 -6.30 35.93
N LYS A 138 -9.18 -5.74 36.15
CA LYS A 138 -9.27 -4.29 36.32
C LYS A 138 -8.29 -3.93 37.42
N VAL A 139 -7.27 -3.14 37.11
CA VAL A 139 -6.17 -2.93 38.05
C VAL A 139 -6.72 -2.24 39.31
N THR A 140 -6.88 -3.02 40.37
CA THR A 140 -7.34 -2.59 41.68
C THR A 140 -6.15 -2.20 42.55
N PRO A 141 -6.36 -1.39 43.60
CA PRO A 141 -5.32 -1.08 44.58
C PRO A 141 -4.65 -2.32 45.20
N GLN A 142 -5.36 -3.46 45.26
CA GLN A 142 -4.88 -4.74 45.79
C GLN A 142 -3.80 -5.42 44.92
N ILE A 143 -3.65 -5.01 43.65
CA ILE A 143 -2.67 -5.58 42.71
C ILE A 143 -1.31 -4.86 42.79
N VAL A 144 -1.29 -3.63 43.33
CA VAL A 144 -0.07 -2.82 43.45
C VAL A 144 1.04 -3.48 44.27
N PRO A 145 0.77 -4.12 45.42
CA PRO A 145 1.80 -4.85 46.18
C PRO A 145 2.43 -5.97 45.36
N ARG A 146 1.61 -6.74 44.63
CA ARG A 146 2.09 -7.83 43.77
C ARG A 146 2.96 -7.31 42.61
N ILE A 147 2.61 -6.16 42.02
CA ILE A 147 3.44 -5.50 41.00
C ILE A 147 4.80 -5.06 41.58
N ARG A 148 4.86 -4.63 42.84
CA ARG A 148 6.14 -4.26 43.50
C ARG A 148 7.00 -5.49 43.77
N GLU A 149 6.40 -6.55 44.30
CA GLU A 149 7.08 -7.84 44.52
C GLU A 149 7.70 -8.37 43.21
N LEU A 150 6.94 -8.38 42.11
CA LEU A 150 7.48 -8.80 40.81
C LEU A 150 8.64 -7.93 40.31
N LYS A 151 8.70 -6.65 40.68
CA LYS A 151 9.83 -5.77 40.32
C LYS A 151 11.06 -6.02 41.17
N GLU A 152 10.88 -6.26 42.45
CA GLU A 152 11.96 -6.60 43.37
C GLU A 152 12.64 -7.89 42.88
N LEU A 153 11.85 -8.89 42.47
CA LEU A 153 12.34 -10.12 41.85
C LEU A 153 13.10 -9.90 40.53
N LEU A 154 12.77 -8.84 39.77
CA LEU A 154 13.46 -8.49 38.51
C LEU A 154 14.68 -7.59 38.71
N GLY A 155 14.84 -6.96 39.88
CA GLY A 155 15.88 -5.97 40.18
C GLY A 155 16.91 -6.43 41.20
N SER A 156 16.85 -7.70 41.61
CA SER A 156 17.84 -8.30 42.52
C SER A 156 19.06 -8.75 41.71
N ASP A 157 20.20 -8.12 41.97
CA ASP A 157 21.51 -8.47 41.42
C ASP A 157 22.27 -9.46 42.33
N ASP A 158 21.69 -9.88 43.47
CA ASP A 158 22.32 -10.82 44.40
C ASP A 158 22.08 -12.28 43.95
N PRO A 159 23.13 -13.07 43.67
CA PRO A 159 23.00 -14.46 43.27
C PRO A 159 22.22 -15.35 44.26
N GLY A 160 22.28 -15.04 45.56
CA GLY A 160 21.57 -15.77 46.60
C GLY A 160 20.05 -15.54 46.55
N GLU A 161 19.65 -14.28 46.35
CA GLU A 161 18.24 -13.91 46.18
C GLU A 161 17.67 -14.39 44.84
N GLN A 162 18.46 -14.37 43.76
CA GLN A 162 18.05 -14.91 42.47
C GLN A 162 17.79 -16.43 42.52
N SER A 163 18.58 -17.17 43.30
CA SER A 163 18.37 -18.61 43.52
C SER A 163 17.09 -18.91 44.31
N ASP A 164 16.79 -18.12 45.35
CA ASP A 164 15.55 -18.26 46.12
C ASP A 164 14.32 -17.82 45.31
N ALA A 165 14.45 -16.74 44.54
CA ALA A 165 13.45 -16.28 43.57
C ALA A 165 13.17 -17.34 42.49
N MET A 166 14.21 -17.91 41.89
CA MET A 166 14.10 -18.98 40.90
C MET A 166 13.41 -20.21 41.51
N SER A 167 13.78 -20.61 42.72
CA SER A 167 13.16 -21.74 43.43
C SER A 167 11.68 -21.52 43.69
N ARG A 168 11.28 -20.32 44.13
CA ARG A 168 9.86 -19.93 44.31
C ARG A 168 9.11 -19.90 42.98
N ILE A 169 9.74 -19.41 41.92
CA ILE A 169 9.14 -19.30 40.59
C ILE A 169 8.95 -20.69 39.94
N LEU A 170 9.92 -21.59 40.08
CA LEU A 170 9.85 -22.97 39.59
C LEU A 170 8.78 -23.79 40.32
N GLN A 171 8.45 -23.46 41.57
CA GLN A 171 7.31 -24.08 42.28
C GLN A 171 5.94 -23.65 41.72
N LEU A 172 5.86 -22.50 41.03
CA LEU A 172 4.60 -21.94 40.53
C LEU A 172 4.23 -22.42 39.12
N ARG A 173 5.19 -22.94 38.34
CA ARG A 173 5.01 -23.20 36.90
C ARG A 173 5.78 -24.43 36.42
N ARG A 174 5.26 -25.07 35.36
CA ARG A 174 5.99 -26.10 34.62
C ARG A 174 6.94 -25.44 33.63
N VAL A 175 8.23 -25.55 33.92
CA VAL A 175 9.30 -25.07 33.05
C VAL A 175 10.07 -26.30 32.56
N TYR A 176 10.22 -26.42 31.25
CA TYR A 176 10.95 -27.49 30.58
C TYR A 176 12.24 -26.91 29.98
N MET A 177 13.38 -27.48 30.36
CA MET A 177 14.68 -27.11 29.79
C MET A 177 15.11 -28.18 28.78
N LEU A 178 15.59 -27.73 27.63
CA LEU A 178 16.15 -28.56 26.57
C LEU A 178 17.67 -28.38 26.53
N ASP A 179 18.39 -29.49 26.38
CA ASP A 179 19.85 -29.54 26.24
C ASP A 179 20.34 -29.25 24.81
N GLN A 180 19.44 -28.83 23.92
CA GLN A 180 19.72 -28.55 22.52
C GLN A 180 19.42 -27.11 22.15
N GLU A 181 20.25 -26.57 21.26
CA GLU A 181 20.03 -25.28 20.63
C GLU A 181 18.79 -25.33 19.73
N LEU A 182 18.12 -24.19 19.54
CA LEU A 182 16.85 -24.13 18.81
C LEU A 182 16.97 -24.69 17.39
N ARG A 183 18.05 -24.38 16.66
CA ARG A 183 18.29 -24.87 15.29
C ARG A 183 18.47 -26.38 15.20
N HIS A 184 18.99 -27.01 16.25
CA HIS A 184 19.24 -28.45 16.30
C HIS A 184 17.97 -29.20 16.72
N ALA A 185 17.24 -28.66 17.71
CA ALA A 185 15.97 -29.19 18.18
C ALA A 185 14.91 -29.26 17.06
N LEU A 186 14.92 -28.32 16.12
CA LEU A 186 13.96 -28.29 15.01
C LEU A 186 14.26 -29.31 13.90
N LYS A 187 15.47 -29.89 13.82
CA LYS A 187 15.82 -30.86 12.74
C LYS A 187 15.05 -32.17 12.85
N SER A 188 14.70 -32.59 14.06
CA SER A 188 13.96 -33.82 14.33
C SER A 188 12.45 -33.66 14.13
N ILE A 189 11.96 -32.43 14.01
CA ILE A 189 10.55 -32.11 13.79
C ILE A 189 10.31 -32.04 12.28
N GLY A 190 9.80 -33.13 11.71
CA GLY A 190 9.36 -33.16 10.31
C GLY A 190 8.21 -32.16 10.06
N PRO A 191 8.06 -31.65 8.82
CA PRO A 191 6.95 -30.76 8.49
C PRO A 191 5.61 -31.49 8.71
N LEU A 192 4.82 -31.01 9.66
CA LEU A 192 3.44 -31.43 9.90
C LEU A 192 2.57 -31.02 8.70
N LYS A 193 2.49 -31.91 7.70
CA LYS A 193 1.80 -31.76 6.40
C LYS A 193 2.39 -30.66 5.51
N SER A 194 2.69 -31.03 4.26
CA SER A 194 2.87 -30.06 3.19
C SER A 194 1.66 -29.14 3.15
N LEU A 195 1.88 -27.82 3.12
CA LEU A 195 0.83 -26.83 2.89
C LEU A 195 0.02 -27.21 1.62
N GLU A 196 -1.12 -27.90 1.79
CA GLU A 196 -2.04 -28.34 0.72
C GLU A 196 -2.74 -27.17 -0.01
N TYR A 197 -2.38 -25.93 0.34
CA TYR A 197 -2.98 -24.68 -0.13
C TYR A 197 -2.95 -24.50 -1.66
N TYR A 198 -2.07 -25.21 -2.37
CA TYR A 198 -1.94 -25.13 -3.82
C TYR A 198 -2.99 -25.93 -4.61
N THR A 199 -4.00 -26.50 -3.95
CA THR A 199 -4.98 -27.40 -4.59
C THR A 199 -6.41 -26.86 -4.66
N ARG A 200 -6.69 -25.71 -4.02
CA ARG A 200 -8.04 -25.13 -4.11
C ARG A 200 -8.26 -24.50 -5.47
N ASP A 201 -9.45 -24.70 -6.01
CA ASP A 201 -9.87 -23.98 -7.21
C ASP A 201 -10.19 -22.51 -6.87
N LEU A 202 -10.06 -21.63 -7.86
CA LEU A 202 -10.36 -20.20 -7.71
C LEU A 202 -11.76 -19.94 -7.13
N GLN A 203 -12.74 -20.75 -7.55
CA GLN A 203 -14.12 -20.64 -7.05
C GLN A 203 -14.22 -21.01 -5.56
N GLU A 204 -13.53 -22.06 -5.12
CA GLU A 204 -13.48 -22.47 -3.71
C GLU A 204 -12.78 -21.40 -2.85
N ALA A 205 -11.77 -20.72 -3.43
CA ALA A 205 -11.11 -19.58 -2.81
C ALA A 205 -11.99 -18.31 -2.76
N GLY A 206 -13.18 -18.33 -3.38
CA GLY A 206 -14.14 -17.22 -3.38
C GLY A 206 -13.92 -16.18 -4.49
N TRP A 207 -13.09 -16.48 -5.50
CA TRP A 207 -12.97 -15.64 -6.68
C TRP A 207 -14.18 -15.81 -7.59
N GLY A 208 -14.65 -14.71 -8.15
CA GLY A 208 -15.73 -14.69 -9.12
C GLY A 208 -15.51 -13.63 -10.21
N PRO A 209 -16.52 -13.40 -11.06
CA PRO A 209 -16.42 -12.40 -12.13
C PRO A 209 -16.20 -11.00 -11.56
N GLU A 210 -14.99 -10.49 -11.76
CA GLU A 210 -14.59 -9.19 -11.24
C GLU A 210 -15.22 -8.03 -12.04
N TYR A 211 -15.15 -6.80 -11.51
CA TYR A 211 -15.70 -5.62 -12.20
C TYR A 211 -15.03 -5.36 -13.56
N ILE A 212 -15.86 -5.03 -14.55
CA ILE A 212 -15.49 -4.68 -15.93
C ILE A 212 -16.08 -3.29 -16.23
N GLY A 213 -15.22 -2.35 -16.63
CA GLY A 213 -15.65 -1.00 -17.05
C GLY A 213 -16.09 -0.97 -18.51
N ASP A 214 -16.02 0.21 -19.13
CA ASP A 214 -16.19 0.37 -20.58
C ASP A 214 -14.87 0.82 -21.22
N VAL A 215 -14.76 0.66 -22.53
CA VAL A 215 -13.64 1.16 -23.32
C VAL A 215 -14.10 2.11 -24.40
N ILE A 216 -13.22 3.03 -24.75
CA ILE A 216 -13.28 3.80 -25.98
C ILE A 216 -12.19 3.24 -26.90
N GLU A 217 -12.60 2.73 -28.06
CA GLU A 217 -11.71 2.19 -29.09
C GLU A 217 -11.60 3.21 -30.24
N ILE A 218 -10.39 3.67 -30.54
CA ILE A 218 -10.06 4.54 -31.66
C ILE A 218 -9.31 3.70 -32.70
N PRO A 219 -9.93 3.29 -33.81
CA PRO A 219 -9.26 2.51 -34.84
C PRO A 219 -8.17 3.32 -35.55
N ILE A 220 -7.06 2.68 -35.87
CA ILE A 220 -5.96 3.28 -36.64
C ILE A 220 -5.96 2.66 -38.04
N ALA A 221 -6.19 3.52 -39.04
CA ALA A 221 -6.08 3.14 -40.44
C ALA A 221 -4.61 3.11 -40.88
N TYR A 222 -4.31 2.30 -41.88
CA TYR A 222 -2.99 2.21 -42.51
C TYR A 222 -3.12 2.53 -43.99
N GLU A 223 -2.24 3.38 -44.49
CA GLU A 223 -2.24 3.89 -45.86
C GLU A 223 -0.86 3.65 -46.50
N VAL A 224 -0.82 3.50 -47.82
CA VAL A 224 0.42 3.52 -48.60
C VAL A 224 0.80 4.99 -48.76
N ASP A 225 2.01 5.36 -48.32
CA ASP A 225 2.53 6.73 -48.35
C ASP A 225 1.58 7.80 -47.76
N PRO A 226 1.21 7.68 -46.46
CA PRO A 226 0.37 8.69 -45.83
C PRO A 226 1.08 10.05 -45.86
N PRO A 227 0.32 11.15 -46.04
CA PRO A 227 0.91 12.48 -46.04
C PRO A 227 1.55 12.77 -44.69
N GLY A 228 2.75 13.37 -44.72
CA GLY A 228 3.43 13.83 -43.52
C GLY A 228 2.56 14.78 -42.69
N VAL A 229 2.79 14.78 -41.38
CA VAL A 229 2.17 15.71 -40.44
C VAL A 229 3.27 16.54 -39.80
N THR A 230 3.25 17.85 -40.06
CA THR A 230 4.20 18.82 -39.52
C THR A 230 3.75 19.38 -38.17
N ASP A 231 2.43 19.52 -37.96
CA ASP A 231 1.85 20.14 -36.78
C ASP A 231 1.18 19.09 -35.88
N LEU A 232 1.91 18.64 -34.86
CA LEU A 232 1.38 17.73 -33.84
C LEU A 232 0.70 18.51 -32.71
N PRO A 233 -0.47 18.07 -32.22
CA PRO A 233 -1.14 18.73 -31.10
C PRO A 233 -0.32 18.62 -29.81
N LEU A 234 -0.36 19.66 -28.98
CA LEU A 234 0.25 19.65 -27.65
C LEU A 234 -0.55 18.72 -26.71
N ILE A 235 0.13 17.77 -26.09
CA ILE A 235 -0.47 16.86 -25.12
C ILE A 235 -0.21 17.37 -23.71
N ASN A 236 -1.29 17.65 -22.98
CA ASN A 236 -1.20 18.09 -21.60
C ASN A 236 -0.97 16.88 -20.68
N HIS A 237 0.06 16.95 -19.84
CA HIS A 237 0.28 15.96 -18.79
C HIS A 237 -0.20 16.56 -17.46
N ARG A 238 -1.28 16.01 -16.90
CA ARG A 238 -1.80 16.43 -15.59
C ARG A 238 -1.85 15.25 -14.63
N GLN A 239 -1.36 15.45 -13.42
CA GLN A 239 -1.51 14.49 -12.33
C GLN A 239 -2.86 14.71 -11.64
N ASP A 240 -3.74 13.74 -11.71
CA ASP A 240 -5.00 13.75 -10.97
C ASP A 240 -5.30 12.36 -10.37
N PRO A 241 -5.12 12.20 -9.04
CA PRO A 241 -5.24 10.91 -8.37
C PRO A 241 -6.69 10.50 -8.04
N LEU A 242 -7.71 11.25 -8.49
CA LEU A 242 -9.10 10.97 -8.11
C LEU A 242 -9.54 9.55 -8.50
N ILE A 243 -9.47 9.21 -9.79
CA ILE A 243 -9.93 7.89 -10.27
C ILE A 243 -9.00 6.77 -9.83
N SER A 244 -7.69 7.02 -9.76
CA SER A 244 -6.74 6.01 -9.24
C SER A 244 -6.96 5.72 -7.75
N GLY A 245 -7.37 6.73 -6.96
CA GLY A 245 -7.80 6.58 -5.58
C GLY A 245 -9.12 5.81 -5.44
N LEU A 246 -10.06 5.98 -6.38
CA LEU A 246 -11.35 5.28 -6.40
C LEU A 246 -11.25 3.80 -6.83
N ARG A 247 -10.11 3.33 -7.36
CA ARG A 247 -9.88 1.90 -7.65
C ARG A 247 -9.71 1.13 -6.35
N LEU A 248 -10.78 0.68 -5.69
CA LEU A 248 -10.75 0.21 -4.31
C LEU A 248 -9.88 -1.05 -4.07
N PHE A 249 -10.12 -2.13 -4.80
CA PHE A 249 -9.24 -3.31 -4.76
C PHE A 249 -7.92 -3.03 -5.49
N GLN A 250 -6.79 -3.44 -4.92
CA GLN A 250 -5.45 -3.24 -5.45
C GLN A 250 -4.70 -4.58 -5.49
N CYS A 251 -4.33 -5.03 -6.68
CA CYS A 251 -3.64 -6.29 -6.90
C CYS A 251 -2.51 -6.11 -7.93
N PRO A 252 -1.32 -5.66 -7.51
CA PRO A 252 -1.00 -4.82 -6.34
C PRO A 252 -1.23 -3.32 -6.62
N THR A 253 -1.36 -2.96 -7.89
CA THR A 253 -1.86 -1.67 -8.35
C THR A 253 -3.31 -1.82 -8.83
N GLY A 254 -3.91 -0.75 -9.35
CA GLY A 254 -5.22 -0.80 -10.00
C GLY A 254 -5.15 -1.04 -11.51
N ALA A 255 -4.01 -1.48 -12.07
CA ALA A 255 -3.85 -1.64 -13.51
C ALA A 255 -4.70 -2.80 -14.08
N HIS A 256 -4.96 -3.83 -13.27
CA HIS A 256 -5.80 -4.96 -13.64
C HIS A 256 -7.23 -4.54 -14.08
N TYR A 257 -7.78 -3.43 -13.56
CA TYR A 257 -9.07 -2.90 -14.04
C TYR A 257 -9.01 -2.48 -15.51
N LYS A 258 -7.91 -1.84 -15.93
CA LYS A 258 -7.71 -1.36 -17.29
C LYS A 258 -7.60 -2.56 -18.24
N LEU A 259 -6.69 -3.49 -17.93
CA LEU A 259 -6.44 -4.68 -18.74
C LEU A 259 -7.70 -5.54 -18.88
N ARG A 260 -8.34 -5.91 -17.76
CA ARG A 260 -9.57 -6.72 -17.79
C ARG A 260 -10.66 -6.08 -18.63
N THR A 261 -10.84 -4.76 -18.50
CA THR A 261 -11.83 -4.03 -19.28
C THR A 261 -11.51 -4.08 -20.78
N ILE A 262 -10.24 -4.01 -21.17
CA ILE A 262 -9.80 -4.17 -22.56
C ILE A 262 -10.10 -5.58 -23.07
N ILE A 263 -9.66 -6.61 -22.34
CA ILE A 263 -9.81 -8.01 -22.74
C ILE A 263 -11.30 -8.36 -22.94
N GLU A 264 -12.15 -8.04 -21.96
CA GLU A 264 -13.57 -8.37 -21.97
C GLU A 264 -14.34 -7.57 -23.03
N ARG A 265 -14.14 -6.25 -23.12
CA ARG A 265 -14.91 -5.40 -24.04
C ARG A 265 -14.51 -5.59 -25.50
N LEU A 266 -13.25 -5.96 -25.76
CA LEU A 266 -12.78 -6.28 -27.09
C LEU A 266 -12.95 -7.75 -27.45
N LYS A 267 -13.50 -8.56 -26.54
CA LYS A 267 -13.74 -10.01 -26.69
C LYS A 267 -12.46 -10.75 -27.09
N ILE A 268 -11.36 -10.44 -26.40
CA ILE A 268 -10.07 -11.08 -26.61
C ILE A 268 -10.07 -12.41 -25.86
N ASN A 269 -10.15 -13.51 -26.60
CA ASN A 269 -9.94 -14.85 -26.07
C ASN A 269 -8.45 -15.18 -26.13
N PHE A 270 -7.93 -15.86 -25.12
CA PHE A 270 -6.53 -16.25 -25.05
C PHE A 270 -6.38 -17.63 -24.38
N GLN A 271 -5.42 -18.42 -24.84
CA GLN A 271 -5.03 -19.71 -24.28
C GLN A 271 -3.80 -19.54 -23.38
N ASP A 272 -2.67 -19.07 -23.90
CA ASP A 272 -1.46 -18.84 -23.11
C ASP A 272 -0.97 -17.39 -23.33
N VAL A 273 -0.37 -16.81 -22.29
CA VAL A 273 -0.03 -15.38 -22.29
C VAL A 273 1.45 -15.16 -22.00
N LEU A 274 1.98 -14.06 -22.53
CA LEU A 274 3.25 -13.49 -22.11
C LEU A 274 3.02 -12.08 -21.61
N VAL A 275 3.47 -11.80 -20.40
CA VAL A 275 3.34 -10.47 -19.78
C VAL A 275 4.72 -9.90 -19.46
N GLY A 276 5.06 -8.78 -20.08
CA GLY A 276 6.30 -8.04 -19.86
C GLY A 276 6.10 -6.72 -19.12
N GLY A 277 6.99 -6.41 -18.18
CA GLY A 277 6.95 -5.16 -17.41
C GLY A 277 5.90 -5.13 -16.31
N ASP A 278 5.49 -6.28 -15.77
CA ASP A 278 4.35 -6.41 -14.85
C ASP A 278 4.67 -6.12 -13.37
N GLY A 279 5.87 -5.60 -13.06
CA GLY A 279 6.31 -5.35 -11.70
C GLY A 279 6.27 -6.62 -10.86
N SER A 280 5.27 -6.73 -9.98
CA SER A 280 4.99 -7.85 -9.06
C SER A 280 4.05 -8.92 -9.58
N GLY A 281 3.59 -8.83 -10.83
CA GLY A 281 2.74 -9.85 -11.47
C GLY A 281 1.25 -9.52 -11.47
N GLY A 282 0.86 -8.25 -11.34
CA GLY A 282 -0.54 -7.86 -11.19
C GLY A 282 -1.42 -8.15 -12.40
N MET A 283 -0.90 -7.91 -13.61
CA MET A 283 -1.55 -8.22 -14.88
C MET A 283 -1.55 -9.71 -15.18
N THR A 284 -0.43 -10.39 -14.97
CA THR A 284 -0.30 -11.84 -15.09
C THR A 284 -1.31 -12.53 -14.20
N SER A 285 -1.36 -12.12 -12.94
CA SER A 285 -2.32 -12.60 -11.95
C SER A 285 -3.77 -12.35 -12.41
N CYS A 286 -4.06 -11.18 -12.98
CA CYS A 286 -5.37 -10.88 -13.55
C CYS A 286 -5.76 -11.83 -14.69
N LEU A 287 -4.88 -12.03 -15.68
CA LEU A 287 -5.16 -12.89 -16.83
C LEU A 287 -5.37 -14.35 -16.41
N LEU A 288 -4.53 -14.86 -15.49
CA LEU A 288 -4.67 -16.21 -14.96
C LEU A 288 -5.99 -16.40 -14.19
N ARG A 289 -6.50 -15.37 -13.50
CA ARG A 289 -7.82 -15.44 -12.86
C ARG A 289 -8.98 -15.37 -13.85
N MET A 290 -8.84 -14.57 -14.91
CA MET A 290 -9.87 -14.43 -15.94
C MET A 290 -10.04 -15.73 -16.73
N ASN A 291 -8.94 -16.42 -17.03
CA ASN A 291 -8.96 -17.70 -17.71
C ASN A 291 -8.30 -18.80 -16.84
N PRO A 292 -9.10 -19.67 -16.18
CA PRO A 292 -8.59 -20.74 -15.31
C PRO A 292 -7.70 -21.78 -16.00
N ILE A 293 -7.86 -21.99 -17.31
CA ILE A 293 -7.05 -22.96 -18.08
C ILE A 293 -5.78 -22.35 -18.67
N SER A 294 -5.63 -21.03 -18.59
CA SER A 294 -4.50 -20.34 -19.21
C SER A 294 -3.21 -20.50 -18.41
N ARG A 295 -2.08 -20.58 -19.12
CA ARG A 295 -0.73 -20.51 -18.55
C ARG A 295 -0.05 -19.22 -18.96
N ALA A 296 0.93 -18.78 -18.18
CA ALA A 296 1.60 -17.50 -18.40
C ALA A 296 3.13 -17.60 -18.29
N ILE A 297 3.81 -16.84 -19.14
CA ILE A 297 5.19 -16.40 -18.93
C ILE A 297 5.14 -15.02 -18.28
N PHE A 298 5.74 -14.90 -17.10
CA PHE A 298 5.90 -13.64 -16.39
C PHE A 298 7.27 -13.02 -16.65
N ASN A 299 7.32 -11.72 -16.90
CA ASN A 299 8.55 -10.95 -16.98
C ASN A 299 8.42 -9.59 -16.30
N SER A 300 9.41 -9.28 -15.47
CA SER A 300 9.61 -7.97 -14.87
C SER A 300 11.10 -7.79 -14.55
N LEU A 301 11.57 -6.55 -14.59
CA LEU A 301 12.95 -6.21 -14.25
C LEU A 301 13.24 -6.61 -12.79
N LEU A 302 14.34 -7.34 -12.57
CA LEU A 302 14.79 -7.69 -11.23
C LEU A 302 15.43 -6.46 -10.57
N ASP A 303 14.72 -5.85 -9.63
CA ASP A 303 15.21 -4.70 -8.86
C ASP A 303 15.64 -5.12 -7.44
N LEU A 304 16.94 -5.18 -7.19
CA LEU A 304 17.47 -5.57 -5.88
C LEU A 304 17.60 -4.39 -4.90
N GLU A 305 17.16 -3.19 -5.27
CA GLU A 305 17.19 -2.04 -4.37
C GLU A 305 16.29 -2.28 -3.15
N GLY A 306 16.86 -2.15 -1.94
CA GLY A 306 16.15 -2.38 -0.68
C GLY A 306 15.83 -3.85 -0.37
N VAL A 307 16.49 -4.79 -1.05
CA VAL A 307 16.36 -6.25 -0.83
C VAL A 307 17.67 -6.77 -0.23
N GLU A 308 17.66 -7.19 1.02
CA GLU A 308 18.82 -7.87 1.63
C GLU A 308 18.62 -9.39 1.55
N LEU A 309 19.37 -10.08 0.68
CA LEU A 309 19.14 -11.51 0.49
C LEU A 309 19.85 -12.40 1.53
N LYS A 310 20.95 -11.96 2.14
CA LYS A 310 21.77 -12.74 3.12
C LYS A 310 21.90 -14.23 2.73
N GLY A 311 22.19 -14.52 1.46
CA GLY A 311 22.34 -15.88 0.93
C GLY A 311 21.04 -16.58 0.46
N SER A 312 19.88 -15.94 0.58
CA SER A 312 18.60 -16.45 0.10
C SER A 312 18.34 -16.10 -1.36
N SER A 313 17.58 -16.92 -2.09
CA SER A 313 17.12 -16.55 -3.44
C SER A 313 16.08 -15.41 -3.40
N PRO A 314 15.99 -14.59 -4.46
CA PRO A 314 14.88 -13.65 -4.62
C PRO A 314 13.52 -14.35 -4.50
N SER A 315 12.55 -13.67 -3.90
CA SER A 315 11.19 -14.21 -3.82
C SER A 315 10.49 -14.16 -5.19
N PRO A 316 9.55 -15.08 -5.45
CA PRO A 316 8.73 -15.04 -6.65
C PRO A 316 7.82 -13.78 -6.68
N PRO A 317 7.20 -13.45 -7.84
CA PRO A 317 6.28 -12.32 -7.97
C PRO A 317 5.13 -12.38 -6.94
N SER A 318 5.03 -11.33 -6.11
CA SER A 318 4.12 -11.28 -4.96
C SER A 318 2.64 -11.38 -5.34
N ALA A 319 2.21 -10.77 -6.45
CA ALA A 319 0.81 -10.79 -6.86
C ALA A 319 0.36 -12.17 -7.40
N ILE A 320 1.31 -13.01 -7.77
CA ILE A 320 1.08 -14.41 -8.10
C ILE A 320 1.16 -15.23 -6.81
N ALA A 321 2.20 -15.04 -6.01
CA ALA A 321 2.45 -15.77 -4.76
C ALA A 321 1.31 -15.64 -3.72
N CYS A 322 0.67 -14.46 -3.65
CA CYS A 322 -0.46 -14.22 -2.77
C CYS A 322 -1.74 -14.98 -3.19
N ILE A 323 -1.80 -15.54 -4.40
CA ILE A 323 -2.95 -16.29 -4.93
C ILE A 323 -2.46 -17.71 -5.29
N PRO A 324 -2.36 -18.63 -4.31
CA PRO A 324 -1.79 -19.96 -4.51
C PRO A 324 -2.42 -20.75 -5.66
N GLU A 325 -3.69 -20.50 -5.95
CA GLU A 325 -4.51 -21.16 -6.96
C GLU A 325 -4.02 -20.89 -8.40
N ILE A 326 -3.23 -19.83 -8.61
CA ILE A 326 -2.71 -19.48 -9.95
C ILE A 326 -1.20 -19.74 -10.10
N CYS A 327 -0.46 -19.93 -9.01
CA CYS A 327 1.01 -20.02 -9.02
C CYS A 327 1.52 -21.09 -9.99
N ARG A 328 0.90 -22.27 -10.01
CA ARG A 328 1.31 -23.40 -10.85
C ARG A 328 1.15 -23.15 -12.34
N ARG A 329 0.34 -22.18 -12.74
CA ARG A 329 0.08 -21.84 -14.15
C ARG A 329 1.02 -20.75 -14.68
N CYS A 330 1.80 -20.11 -13.80
CA CYS A 330 2.93 -19.27 -14.21
C CYS A 330 4.17 -20.16 -14.37
N VAL A 331 4.55 -20.46 -15.61
CA VAL A 331 5.52 -21.54 -15.90
C VAL A 331 6.91 -21.27 -15.33
N ASN A 332 7.31 -19.99 -15.26
CA ASN A 332 8.60 -19.55 -14.75
C ASN A 332 8.51 -18.91 -13.34
N TYR A 333 7.49 -19.29 -12.55
CA TYR A 333 7.20 -18.68 -11.25
C TYR A 333 8.38 -18.72 -10.27
N GLN A 334 9.10 -19.85 -10.18
CA GLN A 334 10.17 -20.05 -9.19
C GLN A 334 11.55 -19.57 -9.66
N ASP A 335 11.74 -19.44 -10.96
CA ASP A 335 13.04 -19.31 -11.60
C ASP A 335 13.16 -18.13 -12.57
N VAL A 336 12.13 -17.27 -12.65
CA VAL A 336 12.17 -16.01 -13.43
C VAL A 336 13.43 -15.18 -13.17
N TRP A 337 13.93 -15.13 -11.93
CA TRP A 337 15.14 -14.39 -11.56
C TRP A 337 16.44 -14.98 -12.12
N LYS A 338 16.43 -16.25 -12.54
CA LYS A 338 17.60 -16.93 -13.12
C LYS A 338 17.79 -16.56 -14.59
N GLY A 339 16.72 -16.19 -15.28
CA GLY A 339 16.73 -15.81 -16.69
C GLY A 339 17.00 -14.32 -16.92
N PRO A 340 17.33 -13.90 -18.15
CA PRO A 340 17.39 -12.50 -18.51
C PRO A 340 16.00 -11.85 -18.41
N THR A 341 15.89 -10.75 -17.66
CA THR A 341 14.62 -10.06 -17.41
C THR A 341 14.46 -8.72 -18.14
N ASP A 342 15.55 -8.18 -18.68
CA ASP A 342 15.58 -6.85 -19.31
C ASP A 342 15.04 -6.90 -20.75
N LEU A 343 13.87 -6.30 -20.98
CA LEU A 343 13.22 -6.30 -22.30
C LEU A 343 14.02 -5.54 -23.38
N CYS A 344 14.99 -4.70 -23.00
CA CYS A 344 15.91 -4.06 -23.95
C CYS A 344 16.97 -5.01 -24.49
N ARG A 345 17.10 -6.22 -23.92
CA ARG A 345 18.11 -7.20 -24.32
C ARG A 345 17.48 -8.31 -25.14
N GLU A 346 18.10 -8.61 -26.27
CA GLU A 346 17.67 -9.70 -27.16
C GLU A 346 17.61 -11.06 -26.46
N GLY A 347 18.53 -11.35 -25.53
CA GLY A 347 18.55 -12.59 -24.76
C GLY A 347 17.25 -12.88 -23.99
N THR A 348 16.53 -11.84 -23.55
CA THR A 348 15.21 -11.96 -22.91
C THR A 348 14.16 -12.52 -23.86
N TRP A 349 14.17 -12.07 -25.12
CA TRP A 349 13.23 -12.52 -26.14
C TRP A 349 13.54 -13.93 -26.63
N ILE A 350 14.82 -14.27 -26.77
CA ILE A 350 15.26 -15.65 -27.03
C ILE A 350 14.78 -16.58 -25.91
N ASN A 351 14.92 -16.15 -24.65
CA ASN A 351 14.43 -16.91 -23.51
C ASN A 351 12.90 -17.12 -23.55
N PHE A 352 12.12 -16.13 -24.00
CA PHE A 352 10.67 -16.31 -24.18
C PHE A 352 10.35 -17.38 -25.22
N VAL A 353 11.04 -17.39 -26.36
CA VAL A 353 10.87 -18.43 -27.39
C VAL A 353 11.25 -19.81 -26.85
N ASN A 354 12.31 -19.89 -26.03
CA ASN A 354 12.72 -21.14 -25.40
C ASN A 354 11.69 -21.65 -24.39
N LEU A 355 11.16 -20.78 -23.52
CA LEU A 355 10.11 -21.12 -22.56
C LEU A 355 8.83 -21.56 -23.27
N GLN A 356 8.45 -20.87 -24.36
CA GLN A 356 7.31 -21.25 -25.17
C GLN A 356 7.45 -22.68 -25.72
N LYS A 357 8.63 -23.03 -26.25
CA LYS A 357 8.91 -24.37 -26.76
C LYS A 357 8.97 -25.41 -25.65
N LEU A 358 9.67 -25.10 -24.56
CA LEU A 358 9.88 -26.01 -23.43
C LEU A 358 8.57 -26.43 -22.75
N HIS A 359 7.62 -25.50 -22.63
CA HIS A 359 6.35 -25.74 -21.97
C HIS A 359 5.18 -25.92 -22.94
N GLU A 360 5.46 -26.01 -24.25
CA GLU A 360 4.47 -26.19 -25.31
C GLU A 360 3.34 -25.16 -25.21
N LEU A 361 3.69 -23.88 -25.14
CA LEU A 361 2.74 -22.78 -24.98
C LEU A 361 2.20 -22.30 -26.33
N SER A 362 0.89 -22.17 -26.42
CA SER A 362 0.18 -21.56 -27.55
C SER A 362 -0.09 -20.09 -27.24
N ILE A 363 0.95 -19.27 -27.32
CA ILE A 363 0.87 -17.86 -26.91
C ILE A 363 0.06 -17.06 -27.94
N ASP A 364 -1.14 -16.65 -27.55
CA ASP A 364 -2.07 -15.86 -28.36
C ASP A 364 -2.37 -14.48 -27.75
N LEU A 365 -1.75 -14.15 -26.61
CA LEU A 365 -1.80 -12.82 -26.02
C LEU A 365 -0.44 -12.36 -25.50
N LEU A 366 0.03 -11.22 -26.00
CA LEU A 366 1.18 -10.50 -25.46
C LEU A 366 0.70 -9.22 -24.77
N VAL A 367 1.09 -9.02 -23.52
CA VAL A 367 0.78 -7.81 -22.75
C VAL A 367 2.06 -7.15 -22.27
N PHE A 368 2.24 -5.87 -22.58
CA PHE A 368 3.41 -5.11 -22.16
C PHE A 368 2.98 -3.85 -21.41
N ASP A 369 3.33 -3.76 -20.13
CA ASP A 369 3.04 -2.62 -19.24
C ASP A 369 4.30 -1.89 -18.80
N VAL A 370 5.24 -1.72 -19.72
CA VAL A 370 6.58 -1.20 -19.40
C VAL A 370 6.53 0.29 -19.06
N GLU A 371 7.20 0.65 -17.97
CA GLU A 371 7.47 2.05 -17.59
C GLU A 371 8.98 2.29 -17.71
N THR A 372 9.43 2.98 -18.76
CA THR A 372 10.85 3.31 -18.95
C THR A 372 11.12 4.76 -18.57
N LYS A 373 12.27 5.02 -17.93
CA LYS A 373 12.74 6.39 -17.65
C LYS A 373 13.40 7.06 -18.86
N ARG A 374 13.94 6.24 -19.78
CA ARG A 374 14.63 6.71 -20.99
C ARG A 374 13.77 6.41 -22.21
N GLU A 375 13.58 7.40 -23.07
CA GLU A 375 12.78 7.25 -24.29
C GLU A 375 13.37 6.23 -25.28
N GLY A 376 14.70 6.11 -25.31
CA GLY A 376 15.42 5.17 -26.18
C GLY A 376 15.18 3.69 -25.82
N ASP A 377 15.04 3.37 -24.53
CA ASP A 377 14.79 2.00 -24.08
C ASP A 377 13.48 1.46 -24.67
N LEU A 378 12.45 2.30 -24.72
CA LEU A 378 11.15 1.89 -25.24
C LEU A 378 11.22 1.63 -26.75
N LEU A 379 11.99 2.40 -27.52
CA LEU A 379 12.17 2.13 -28.95
C LEU A 379 12.88 0.78 -29.20
N ILE A 380 13.88 0.44 -28.37
CA ILE A 380 14.56 -0.87 -28.44
C ILE A 380 13.58 -2.00 -28.18
N ILE A 381 12.73 -1.85 -27.15
CA ILE A 381 11.67 -2.82 -26.83
C ILE A 381 10.70 -2.97 -28.01
N GLU A 382 10.28 -1.87 -28.63
CA GLU A 382 9.38 -1.88 -29.79
C GLU A 382 10.01 -2.60 -31.01
N GLN A 383 11.30 -2.38 -31.26
CA GLN A 383 12.06 -3.06 -32.31
C GLN A 383 12.19 -4.56 -32.05
N LEU A 384 12.54 -4.96 -30.82
CA LEU A 384 12.65 -6.37 -30.44
C LEU A 384 11.28 -7.06 -30.46
N LEU A 385 10.23 -6.39 -30.00
CA LEU A 385 8.86 -6.89 -30.11
C LEU A 385 8.49 -7.15 -31.57
N SER A 386 8.73 -6.19 -32.48
CA SER A 386 8.48 -6.37 -33.91
C SER A 386 9.28 -7.55 -34.50
N LYS A 387 10.55 -7.72 -34.08
CA LYS A 387 11.41 -8.83 -34.52
C LYS A 387 10.89 -10.20 -34.09
N TYR A 388 10.41 -10.32 -32.84
CA TYR A 388 10.05 -11.61 -32.24
C TYR A 388 8.56 -11.96 -32.29
N VAL A 389 7.68 -11.00 -32.62
CA VAL A 389 6.22 -11.19 -32.62
C VAL A 389 5.77 -12.41 -33.42
N ASN A 390 6.31 -12.61 -34.64
CA ASN A 390 5.89 -13.70 -35.51
C ASN A 390 6.36 -15.09 -35.02
N GLN A 391 7.37 -15.13 -34.15
CA GLN A 391 7.85 -16.37 -33.53
C GLN A 391 7.06 -16.71 -32.27
N LEU A 392 6.67 -15.69 -31.50
CA LEU A 392 5.97 -15.84 -30.23
C LEU A 392 4.47 -16.01 -30.42
N LEU A 393 3.85 -15.21 -31.29
CA LEU A 393 2.41 -15.01 -31.35
C LEU A 393 1.74 -15.92 -32.39
N THR A 394 0.63 -16.56 -32.00
CA THR A 394 -0.18 -17.36 -32.93
C THR A 394 -0.97 -16.49 -33.94
N LYS A 395 -1.54 -17.11 -34.98
CA LYS A 395 -2.30 -16.43 -36.06
C LYS A 395 -3.53 -15.64 -35.58
N ASN A 396 -4.13 -16.04 -34.47
CA ASN A 396 -5.29 -15.35 -33.87
C ASN A 396 -4.87 -14.40 -32.74
N GLY A 397 -3.56 -14.20 -32.57
CA GLY A 397 -3.04 -13.53 -31.41
C GLY A 397 -3.31 -12.04 -31.33
N VAL A 398 -3.06 -11.50 -30.15
CA VAL A 398 -3.31 -10.10 -29.81
C VAL A 398 -2.10 -9.53 -29.05
N ILE A 399 -1.73 -8.29 -29.37
CA ILE A 399 -0.83 -7.48 -28.56
C ILE A 399 -1.63 -6.41 -27.84
N VAL A 400 -1.39 -6.24 -26.54
CA VAL A 400 -1.84 -5.11 -25.72
C VAL A 400 -0.61 -4.41 -25.16
N PHE A 401 -0.29 -3.22 -25.67
CA PHE A 401 0.93 -2.50 -25.33
C PHE A 401 0.58 -1.14 -24.68
N LYS A 402 0.96 -0.93 -23.41
CA LYS A 402 0.82 0.38 -22.74
C LYS A 402 1.75 1.38 -23.39
N THR A 403 1.24 2.56 -23.68
CA THR A 403 2.03 3.69 -24.19
C THR A 403 1.31 4.99 -23.85
N HIS A 404 1.85 6.10 -24.35
CA HIS A 404 1.23 7.41 -24.21
C HIS A 404 0.97 8.05 -25.58
N VAL A 405 -0.10 8.82 -25.68
CA VAL A 405 -0.53 9.45 -26.94
C VAL A 405 0.53 10.41 -27.48
N ASP A 406 1.19 11.18 -26.61
CA ASP A 406 2.31 12.05 -26.98
C ASP A 406 3.44 11.27 -27.66
N ARG A 407 3.80 10.10 -27.12
CA ARG A 407 4.78 9.21 -27.75
C ARG A 407 4.27 8.72 -29.11
N LEU A 408 3.05 8.18 -29.17
CA LEU A 408 2.48 7.66 -30.41
C LEU A 408 2.47 8.70 -31.54
N LEU A 409 2.21 9.96 -31.20
CA LEU A 409 2.25 11.07 -32.16
C LEU A 409 3.68 11.44 -32.56
N ARG A 410 4.65 11.43 -31.64
CA ARG A 410 6.05 11.79 -31.93
C ARG A 410 6.79 10.71 -32.70
N THR A 411 6.49 9.44 -32.44
CA THR A 411 7.13 8.28 -33.06
C THR A 411 6.21 7.61 -34.08
N TRP A 412 5.26 8.34 -34.66
CA TRP A 412 4.27 7.78 -35.56
C TRP A 412 4.89 7.04 -36.76
N ASP A 413 6.06 7.48 -37.22
CA ASP A 413 6.81 6.96 -38.38
C ASP A 413 7.92 5.95 -38.05
N THR A 414 8.27 5.80 -36.77
CA THR A 414 9.46 5.07 -36.31
C THR A 414 9.19 4.11 -35.16
N GLY A 415 8.09 4.31 -34.42
CA GLY A 415 7.71 3.52 -33.26
C GLY A 415 6.84 2.30 -33.62
N LEU A 416 6.31 1.66 -32.59
CA LEU A 416 5.63 0.35 -32.69
C LEU A 416 4.49 0.30 -33.73
N MET A 417 3.72 1.38 -33.88
CA MET A 417 2.63 1.43 -34.88
C MET A 417 3.17 1.21 -36.29
N THR A 418 4.34 1.77 -36.63
CA THR A 418 4.99 1.57 -37.92
C THR A 418 5.79 0.27 -37.96
N LEU A 419 6.50 -0.06 -36.88
CA LEU A 419 7.37 -1.25 -36.84
C LEU A 419 6.60 -2.57 -36.91
N ALA A 420 5.42 -2.66 -36.30
CA ALA A 420 4.68 -3.91 -36.18
C ALA A 420 3.22 -3.81 -36.65
N GLY A 421 2.60 -2.63 -36.64
CA GLY A 421 1.15 -2.54 -36.81
C GLY A 421 0.64 -2.94 -38.20
N SER A 422 1.43 -2.75 -39.27
CA SER A 422 1.08 -3.22 -40.61
C SER A 422 1.03 -4.75 -40.74
N CYS A 423 1.65 -5.47 -39.79
CA CYS A 423 1.60 -6.92 -39.67
C CYS A 423 0.28 -7.41 -39.04
N PHE A 424 -0.67 -6.53 -38.69
CA PHE A 424 -1.93 -6.90 -38.06
C PHE A 424 -3.14 -6.50 -38.92
N ARG A 425 -4.26 -7.22 -38.79
CA ARG A 425 -5.50 -6.86 -39.51
C ARG A 425 -6.20 -5.67 -38.90
N LYS A 426 -6.13 -5.54 -37.58
CA LYS A 426 -6.81 -4.49 -36.84
C LYS A 426 -5.86 -3.88 -35.80
N VAL A 427 -5.71 -2.56 -35.88
CA VAL A 427 -4.93 -1.77 -34.91
C VAL A 427 -5.84 -0.69 -34.35
N SER A 428 -5.82 -0.53 -33.03
CA SER A 428 -6.68 0.43 -32.33
C SER A 428 -5.99 0.94 -31.07
N ILE A 429 -6.24 2.21 -30.74
CA ILE A 429 -5.89 2.80 -29.45
C ILE A 429 -7.08 2.68 -28.53
N VAL A 430 -6.85 2.27 -27.28
CA VAL A 430 -7.91 1.94 -26.34
C VAL A 430 -7.69 2.66 -25.01
N VAL A 431 -8.76 3.29 -24.51
CA VAL A 431 -8.81 3.94 -23.20
C VAL A 431 -9.96 3.34 -22.39
N GLY A 432 -9.72 2.98 -21.14
CA GLY A 432 -10.75 2.44 -20.24
C GLY A 432 -11.37 3.51 -19.34
N THR A 433 -12.61 3.27 -18.88
CA THR A 433 -13.28 4.14 -17.89
C THR A 433 -12.53 4.23 -16.55
N MET A 434 -11.66 3.26 -16.27
CA MET A 434 -10.83 3.21 -15.06
C MET A 434 -9.44 3.85 -15.24
N SER A 435 -9.11 4.42 -16.41
CA SER A 435 -7.86 5.17 -16.61
C SER A 435 -7.78 6.38 -15.69
N SER A 436 -6.57 6.78 -15.31
CA SER A 436 -6.37 7.91 -14.38
C SER A 436 -6.94 9.21 -14.97
N SER A 437 -7.34 10.16 -14.12
CA SER A 437 -7.87 11.44 -14.61
C SER A 437 -6.77 12.25 -15.30
N GLY A 438 -7.08 12.87 -16.44
CA GLY A 438 -6.12 13.73 -17.16
C GLY A 438 -4.90 13.01 -17.77
N THR A 439 -4.92 11.68 -17.88
CA THR A 439 -3.78 10.90 -18.39
C THR A 439 -3.72 10.85 -19.93
N SER A 440 -2.50 10.85 -20.48
CA SER A 440 -2.23 10.50 -21.87
C SER A 440 -1.98 9.01 -22.08
N GLU A 441 -2.00 8.20 -21.01
CA GLU A 441 -1.82 6.75 -21.05
C GLU A 441 -2.94 6.09 -21.84
N VAL A 442 -2.55 5.28 -22.82
CA VAL A 442 -3.43 4.50 -23.68
C VAL A 442 -2.85 3.11 -23.92
N TYR A 443 -3.68 2.17 -24.38
CA TYR A 443 -3.24 0.86 -24.81
C TYR A 443 -3.34 0.75 -26.33
N LEU A 444 -2.22 0.47 -26.99
CA LEU A 444 -2.19 0.09 -28.38
C LEU A 444 -2.54 -1.40 -28.49
N VAL A 445 -3.65 -1.70 -29.15
CA VAL A 445 -4.16 -3.06 -29.32
C VAL A 445 -4.06 -3.46 -30.79
N MET A 446 -3.29 -4.51 -31.07
CA MET A 446 -3.07 -5.04 -32.42
C MET A 446 -3.58 -6.48 -32.49
N ARG A 447 -4.47 -6.79 -33.43
CA ARG A 447 -5.20 -8.07 -33.51
C ARG A 447 -5.06 -8.74 -34.87
N TYR A 448 -5.01 -10.06 -34.83
CA TYR A 448 -4.94 -10.96 -35.98
C TYR A 448 -3.69 -10.70 -36.84
N PRO A 449 -2.52 -11.25 -36.43
CA PRO A 449 -1.32 -11.23 -37.24
C PRO A 449 -1.57 -11.69 -38.68
N ARG A 450 -0.93 -11.00 -39.62
CA ARG A 450 -0.90 -11.34 -41.04
C ARG A 450 0.38 -12.10 -41.35
N ALA A 451 0.32 -12.95 -42.38
CA ALA A 451 1.54 -13.48 -42.97
C ALA A 451 2.18 -12.36 -43.81
N GLY A 452 3.31 -11.84 -43.34
CA GLY A 452 4.04 -10.74 -43.99
C GLY A 452 3.62 -9.34 -43.53
N SER A 453 4.46 -8.36 -43.87
CA SER A 453 4.22 -6.94 -43.60
C SER A 453 3.72 -6.24 -44.86
N LEU A 454 2.67 -5.42 -44.72
CA LEU A 454 2.28 -4.49 -45.78
C LEU A 454 3.19 -3.27 -45.72
N ASN A 455 3.60 -2.76 -46.90
CA ASN A 455 4.32 -1.49 -47.00
C ASN A 455 3.33 -0.32 -46.82
N CYS A 456 2.77 -0.20 -45.62
CA CYS A 456 1.84 0.85 -45.24
C CYS A 456 2.23 1.44 -43.88
N LYS A 457 1.85 2.69 -43.66
CA LYS A 457 2.14 3.45 -42.44
C LYS A 457 0.83 3.92 -41.78
N PRO A 458 0.82 4.19 -40.47
CA PRO A 458 -0.38 4.63 -39.77
C PRO A 458 -0.85 6.01 -40.26
N ALA A 459 -2.14 6.11 -40.58
CA ALA A 459 -2.80 7.34 -41.01
C ALA A 459 -3.11 8.25 -39.80
N ILE A 460 -2.09 8.95 -39.30
CA ILE A 460 -2.12 9.65 -37.99
C ILE A 460 -3.15 10.79 -37.92
N ARG A 461 -3.57 11.36 -39.07
CA ARG A 461 -4.60 12.42 -39.12
C ARG A 461 -5.92 11.98 -38.49
N SER A 462 -6.28 10.70 -38.62
CA SER A 462 -7.49 10.13 -38.01
C SER A 462 -7.42 10.14 -36.48
N LEU A 463 -6.24 9.82 -35.93
CA LEU A 463 -5.96 9.88 -34.50
C LEU A 463 -6.05 11.32 -33.98
N ILE A 464 -5.43 12.27 -34.68
CA ILE A 464 -5.44 13.70 -34.29
C ILE A 464 -6.88 14.22 -34.18
N ARG A 465 -7.76 13.86 -35.12
CA ARG A 465 -9.19 14.25 -35.06
C ARG A 465 -9.92 13.68 -33.84
N SER A 466 -9.52 12.50 -33.38
CA SER A 466 -10.16 11.79 -32.26
C SER A 466 -9.52 12.09 -30.90
N ILE A 467 -8.49 12.94 -30.87
CA ILE A 467 -7.64 13.11 -29.67
C ILE A 467 -8.36 13.75 -28.49
N HIS A 468 -9.36 14.57 -28.76
CA HIS A 468 -10.20 15.25 -27.77
C HIS A 468 -10.95 14.27 -26.84
N ILE A 469 -11.07 13.01 -27.25
CA ILE A 469 -11.73 11.95 -26.47
C ILE A 469 -10.79 11.40 -25.38
N ILE A 470 -9.48 11.58 -25.48
CA ILE A 470 -8.51 11.07 -24.51
C ILE A 470 -8.54 11.91 -23.22
N PRO A 471 -8.44 11.28 -22.03
CA PRO A 471 -8.54 11.97 -20.73
C PRO A 471 -7.67 13.23 -20.58
N SER A 472 -6.43 13.22 -21.10
CA SER A 472 -5.53 14.40 -21.07
C SER A 472 -6.02 15.63 -21.82
N GLN A 473 -6.95 15.44 -22.77
CA GLN A 473 -7.51 16.52 -23.60
C GLN A 473 -8.90 16.96 -23.13
N ARG A 474 -9.47 16.29 -22.13
CA ARG A 474 -10.77 16.63 -21.56
C ARG A 474 -10.66 17.73 -20.51
N SER A 475 -11.77 18.42 -20.25
CA SER A 475 -11.84 19.37 -19.15
C SER A 475 -11.78 18.66 -17.79
N CYS A 476 -11.28 19.35 -16.76
CA CYS A 476 -11.31 18.84 -15.39
C CYS A 476 -12.74 18.52 -14.92
N PHE A 477 -13.74 19.23 -15.44
CA PHE A 477 -15.13 19.00 -15.10
C PHE A 477 -15.65 17.68 -15.70
N ASP A 478 -15.31 17.38 -16.95
CA ASP A 478 -15.69 16.11 -17.58
C ASP A 478 -15.04 14.91 -16.89
N GLU A 479 -13.78 15.05 -16.48
CA GLU A 479 -13.06 14.01 -15.73
C GLU A 479 -13.61 13.84 -14.32
N PHE A 480 -14.08 14.92 -13.68
CA PHE A 480 -14.82 14.84 -12.42
C PHE A 480 -16.15 14.10 -12.60
N ARG A 481 -16.91 14.40 -13.66
CA ARG A 481 -18.13 13.66 -14.01
C ARG A 481 -17.86 12.18 -14.27
N ARG A 482 -16.75 11.85 -14.95
CA ARG A 482 -16.30 10.46 -15.15
C ARG A 482 -16.02 9.76 -13.82
N ALA A 483 -15.39 10.44 -12.87
CA ALA A 483 -15.15 9.90 -11.53
C ALA A 483 -16.45 9.66 -10.74
N LEU A 484 -17.44 10.55 -10.85
CA LEU A 484 -18.76 10.39 -10.22
C LEU A 484 -19.52 9.17 -10.78
N ALA A 485 -19.28 8.80 -12.04
CA ALA A 485 -19.92 7.65 -12.67
C ALA A 485 -19.34 6.29 -12.25
N ILE A 486 -18.26 6.24 -11.47
CA ILE A 486 -17.63 4.98 -11.05
C ILE A 486 -18.53 4.26 -10.04
N PRO A 487 -18.97 3.02 -10.34
CA PRO A 487 -19.83 2.25 -9.44
C PRO A 487 -19.02 1.60 -8.33
N ILE A 488 -18.67 2.37 -7.29
CA ILE A 488 -17.76 1.93 -6.21
C ILE A 488 -18.20 0.62 -5.52
N HIS A 489 -19.51 0.38 -5.39
CA HIS A 489 -20.07 -0.84 -4.80
C HIS A 489 -19.76 -2.11 -5.61
N LYS A 490 -19.43 -1.98 -6.90
CA LYS A 490 -19.05 -3.12 -7.75
C LYS A 490 -17.56 -3.41 -7.75
N LEU A 491 -16.71 -2.51 -7.22
CA LEU A 491 -15.26 -2.63 -7.36
C LEU A 491 -14.64 -3.79 -6.57
N PHE A 492 -15.36 -4.33 -5.58
CA PHE A 492 -14.98 -5.56 -4.87
C PHE A 492 -15.71 -6.81 -5.40
N LYS A 493 -16.55 -6.69 -6.43
CA LYS A 493 -17.26 -7.83 -7.02
C LYS A 493 -16.23 -8.88 -7.44
N GLY A 494 -16.48 -10.14 -7.09
CA GLY A 494 -15.63 -11.27 -7.47
C GLY A 494 -14.30 -11.38 -6.72
N VAL A 495 -14.02 -10.49 -5.76
CA VAL A 495 -12.80 -10.54 -4.94
C VAL A 495 -13.09 -11.24 -3.60
N PRO A 496 -12.29 -12.25 -3.20
CA PRO A 496 -12.43 -12.91 -1.90
C PRO A 496 -12.32 -11.94 -0.72
N LYS A 497 -13.13 -12.16 0.33
CA LYS A 497 -13.06 -11.35 1.56
C LYS A 497 -11.70 -11.44 2.25
N SER A 498 -11.00 -12.57 2.12
CA SER A 498 -9.63 -12.79 2.60
C SER A 498 -8.61 -11.87 1.93
N MET A 499 -8.93 -11.27 0.79
CA MET A 499 -8.05 -10.33 0.05
C MET A 499 -8.44 -8.87 0.25
N ILE A 500 -9.46 -8.60 1.07
CA ILE A 500 -10.00 -7.25 1.29
C ILE A 500 -9.59 -6.81 2.71
N PRO A 501 -8.57 -5.94 2.86
CA PRO A 501 -8.13 -5.47 4.18
C PRO A 501 -9.27 -4.76 4.91
N ASP A 502 -9.33 -4.82 6.25
CA ASP A 502 -10.33 -4.05 7.00
C ASP A 502 -10.09 -2.52 6.85
N PRO A 503 -11.08 -1.72 6.41
CA PRO A 503 -10.88 -0.29 6.15
C PRO A 503 -10.55 0.51 7.42
N HIS A 504 -10.97 0.07 8.61
CA HIS A 504 -10.60 0.72 9.87
C HIS A 504 -9.12 0.52 10.19
N THR A 505 -8.62 -0.70 9.95
CA THR A 505 -7.20 -1.02 10.08
C THR A 505 -6.36 -0.23 9.07
N GLU A 506 -6.83 -0.09 7.83
CA GLU A 506 -6.18 0.77 6.83
C GLU A 506 -6.16 2.24 7.24
N LEU A 507 -7.25 2.75 7.83
CA LEU A 507 -7.27 4.11 8.38
C LEU A 507 -6.21 4.27 9.48
N CYS A 508 -6.16 3.35 10.44
CA CYS A 508 -5.16 3.39 11.51
C CYS A 508 -3.73 3.40 10.94
N VAL A 509 -3.42 2.52 9.99
CA VAL A 509 -2.11 2.45 9.33
C VAL A 509 -1.81 3.73 8.55
N LEU A 510 -2.78 4.26 7.81
CA LEU A 510 -2.66 5.52 7.08
C LEU A 510 -2.31 6.67 8.03
N LEU A 511 -3.06 6.82 9.13
CA LEU A 511 -2.83 7.89 10.11
C LEU A 511 -1.44 7.79 10.75
N ILE A 512 -1.03 6.59 11.15
CA ILE A 512 0.31 6.37 11.71
C ILE A 512 1.39 6.68 10.68
N SER A 513 1.21 6.28 9.41
CA SER A 513 2.20 6.50 8.34
C SER A 513 2.46 7.98 8.05
N ILE A 514 1.45 8.84 8.25
CA ILE A 514 1.58 10.30 8.08
C ILE A 514 2.12 11.00 9.34
N GLY A 515 2.35 10.27 10.44
CA GLY A 515 2.96 10.77 11.66
C GLY A 515 1.98 11.07 12.81
N VAL A 516 0.73 10.60 12.74
CA VAL A 516 -0.21 10.67 13.87
C VAL A 516 0.26 9.69 14.95
N GLU A 517 0.15 10.10 16.22
CA GLU A 517 0.49 9.24 17.37
C GLU A 517 -0.33 7.93 17.32
N SER A 518 0.31 6.77 17.54
CA SER A 518 -0.33 5.45 17.36
C SER A 518 -1.60 5.25 18.20
N GLY A 519 -1.63 5.80 19.41
CA GLY A 519 -2.82 5.80 20.26
C GLY A 519 -3.99 6.60 19.68
N ILE A 520 -3.72 7.76 19.08
CA ILE A 520 -4.74 8.60 18.42
C ILE A 520 -5.23 7.90 17.15
N GLY A 521 -4.32 7.39 16.31
CA GLY A 521 -4.69 6.66 15.09
C GLY A 521 -5.59 5.45 15.37
N ALA A 522 -5.27 4.69 16.42
CA ALA A 522 -6.09 3.56 16.86
C ALA A 522 -7.45 3.99 17.42
N LEU A 523 -7.50 5.08 18.20
CA LEU A 523 -8.74 5.63 18.75
C LEU A 523 -9.70 6.06 17.63
N VAL A 524 -9.20 6.81 16.64
CA VAL A 524 -10.00 7.26 15.50
C VAL A 524 -10.56 6.06 14.74
N ALA A 525 -9.73 5.05 14.44
CA ALA A 525 -10.18 3.84 13.75
C ALA A 525 -11.23 3.04 14.54
N GLU A 526 -11.08 2.95 15.86
CA GLU A 526 -12.06 2.27 16.71
C GLU A 526 -13.37 3.05 16.82
N LEU A 527 -13.31 4.38 16.85
CA LEU A 527 -14.52 5.22 16.83
C LEU A 527 -15.33 4.98 15.55
N TRP A 528 -14.67 4.92 14.39
CA TRP A 528 -15.33 4.54 13.13
C TRP A 528 -16.00 3.16 13.21
N ARG A 529 -15.31 2.19 13.84
CA ARG A 529 -15.78 0.81 13.97
C ARG A 529 -17.01 0.67 14.88
N GLN A 530 -17.05 1.44 15.97
CA GLN A 530 -18.13 1.38 16.97
C GLN A 530 -19.31 2.29 16.65
N SER A 531 -19.12 3.29 15.79
CA SER A 531 -20.15 4.27 15.47
C SER A 531 -21.30 3.66 14.66
N THR A 532 -22.52 4.03 15.02
CA THR A 532 -23.73 3.76 14.24
C THR A 532 -23.69 4.47 12.88
N TYR A 533 -24.58 4.05 11.97
CA TYR A 533 -24.69 4.64 10.64
C TYR A 533 -24.85 6.18 10.66
N GLU A 534 -25.69 6.72 11.54
CA GLU A 534 -25.91 8.17 11.66
C GLU A 534 -24.68 8.89 12.20
N GLN A 535 -24.03 8.32 13.22
CA GLN A 535 -22.81 8.87 13.83
C GLN A 535 -21.64 8.90 12.83
N GLN A 536 -21.57 7.95 11.90
CA GLN A 536 -20.51 7.93 10.89
C GLN A 536 -20.50 9.18 10.00
N THR A 537 -21.63 9.89 9.84
CA THR A 537 -21.73 11.08 8.97
C THR A 537 -20.87 12.26 9.45
N VAL A 538 -20.61 12.39 10.76
CA VAL A 538 -19.79 13.47 11.34
C VAL A 538 -18.31 13.11 11.47
N LEU A 539 -17.98 11.82 11.43
CA LEU A 539 -16.62 11.32 11.65
C LEU A 539 -15.56 11.80 10.64
N PRO A 540 -15.87 12.09 9.36
CA PRO A 540 -14.89 12.68 8.45
C PRO A 540 -14.31 14.00 8.97
N TYR A 541 -15.16 14.87 9.52
CA TYR A 541 -14.73 16.14 10.11
C TYR A 541 -13.92 15.94 11.39
N TYR A 542 -14.40 15.07 12.29
CA TYR A 542 -13.66 14.70 13.50
C TYR A 542 -12.26 14.17 13.15
N THR A 543 -12.18 13.23 12.20
CA THR A 543 -10.92 12.64 11.73
C THR A 543 -9.99 13.73 11.20
N LEU A 544 -10.48 14.62 10.33
CA LEU A 544 -9.69 15.71 9.79
C LEU A 544 -9.12 16.62 10.90
N PHE A 545 -9.95 17.05 11.84
CA PHE A 545 -9.53 17.97 12.90
C PHE A 545 -8.57 17.33 13.89
N THR A 546 -8.79 16.07 14.28
CA THR A 546 -7.89 15.31 15.15
C THR A 546 -6.54 15.09 14.48
N VAL A 547 -6.52 14.73 13.19
CA VAL A 547 -5.26 14.54 12.44
C VAL A 547 -4.47 15.84 12.32
N LEU A 548 -5.13 16.95 11.95
CA LEU A 548 -4.49 18.26 11.87
C LEU A 548 -3.94 18.70 13.23
N ASN A 549 -4.70 18.51 14.31
CA ASN A 549 -4.23 18.83 15.65
C ASN A 549 -3.04 17.95 16.08
N SER A 550 -3.06 16.65 15.77
CA SER A 550 -1.95 15.74 16.10
C SER A 550 -0.66 16.10 15.36
N LEU A 551 -0.75 16.44 14.07
CA LEU A 551 0.42 16.74 13.24
C LEU A 551 0.97 18.15 13.49
N LEU A 552 0.09 19.13 13.69
CA LEU A 552 0.46 20.54 13.80
C LEU A 552 0.52 21.04 15.25
N GLN A 553 0.11 20.21 16.21
CA GLN A 553 0.12 20.48 17.65
C GLN A 553 -0.63 21.77 18.01
N LEU A 554 -1.79 22.02 17.39
CA LEU A 554 -2.51 23.30 17.48
C LEU A 554 -2.84 23.69 18.92
N THR A 555 -3.12 22.72 19.80
CA THR A 555 -3.45 22.97 21.21
C THR A 555 -2.26 23.04 22.17
N ARG A 556 -1.03 22.71 21.73
CA ARG A 556 0.16 22.72 22.60
C ARG A 556 0.93 24.03 22.40
N GLY A 557 1.08 24.79 23.48
CA GLY A 557 1.92 25.98 23.47
C GLY A 557 3.39 25.63 23.65
N GLU A 558 4.25 26.23 22.84
CA GLU A 558 5.71 26.04 22.91
C GLU A 558 6.37 27.23 23.64
N LYS A 559 7.47 26.97 24.36
CA LYS A 559 8.31 28.02 24.98
C LYS A 559 9.20 28.71 23.94
N GLU A 560 9.71 27.93 22.99
CA GLU A 560 10.57 28.38 21.90
C GLU A 560 9.90 28.10 20.56
N LEU A 561 10.36 28.81 19.53
CA LEU A 561 9.79 28.69 18.21
C LEU A 561 10.32 27.47 17.47
N THR A 562 9.45 26.51 17.16
CA THR A 562 9.76 25.51 16.12
C THR A 562 8.94 25.77 14.86
N VAL A 563 9.62 25.88 13.72
CA VAL A 563 8.94 25.82 12.41
C VAL A 563 8.51 24.38 12.16
N SER A 564 7.32 24.18 11.61
CA SER A 564 6.85 22.82 11.27
C SER A 564 7.85 22.15 10.31
N PRO A 565 8.36 20.95 10.62
CA PRO A 565 9.29 20.24 9.74
C PRO A 565 8.68 19.99 8.36
N ASP A 566 9.50 19.96 7.31
CA ASP A 566 9.07 19.75 5.92
C ASP A 566 8.18 18.52 5.79
N ARG A 567 8.63 17.39 6.37
CA ARG A 567 7.90 16.13 6.38
C ARG A 567 6.46 16.28 6.90
N VAL A 568 6.25 17.08 7.94
CA VAL A 568 4.91 17.33 8.51
C VAL A 568 4.05 18.08 7.51
N VAL A 569 4.58 19.13 6.87
CA VAL A 569 3.84 19.92 5.87
C VAL A 569 3.50 19.09 4.64
N TYR A 570 4.44 18.29 4.12
CA TYR A 570 4.16 17.35 3.02
C TYR A 570 3.07 16.34 3.37
N ASN A 571 3.10 15.78 4.59
CA ASN A 571 2.11 14.80 5.04
C ASN A 571 0.73 15.43 5.26
N VAL A 572 0.67 16.64 5.83
CA VAL A 572 -0.58 17.42 5.95
C VAL A 572 -1.14 17.77 4.57
N GLY A 573 -0.30 18.24 3.65
CA GLY A 573 -0.72 18.57 2.28
C GLY A 573 -1.25 17.35 1.53
N GLY A 574 -0.53 16.23 1.56
CA GLY A 574 -0.98 14.98 0.94
C GLY A 574 -2.28 14.44 1.55
N PHE A 575 -2.42 14.51 2.88
CA PHE A 575 -3.64 14.10 3.57
C PHE A 575 -4.84 15.01 3.22
N LEU A 576 -4.66 16.33 3.33
CA LEU A 576 -5.73 17.30 3.08
C LEU A 576 -6.17 17.30 1.62
N VAL A 577 -5.24 17.26 0.66
CA VAL A 577 -5.59 17.18 -0.78
C VAL A 577 -6.30 15.87 -1.10
N GLY A 578 -5.91 14.75 -0.49
CA GLY A 578 -6.63 13.48 -0.61
C GLY A 578 -8.04 13.56 -0.04
N PHE A 579 -8.18 14.15 1.15
CA PHE A 579 -9.47 14.39 1.79
C PHE A 579 -10.36 15.28 0.92
N LEU A 580 -9.85 16.39 0.38
CA LEU A 580 -10.59 17.29 -0.49
C LEU A 580 -11.06 16.63 -1.78
N ASN A 581 -10.23 15.79 -2.42
CA ASN A 581 -10.64 15.05 -3.61
C ASN A 581 -11.79 14.06 -3.29
N TRP A 582 -11.68 13.29 -2.21
CA TRP A 582 -12.76 12.40 -1.77
C TRP A 582 -14.01 13.17 -1.36
N PHE A 583 -13.83 14.24 -0.60
CA PHE A 583 -14.93 15.06 -0.09
C PHE A 583 -15.68 15.75 -1.24
N ALA A 584 -14.96 16.27 -2.24
CA ALA A 584 -15.53 16.79 -3.48
C ALA A 584 -16.32 15.71 -4.23
N TRP A 585 -15.77 14.50 -4.35
CA TRP A 585 -16.43 13.38 -5.01
C TRP A 585 -17.71 12.94 -4.29
N ILE A 586 -17.70 12.76 -2.96
CA ILE A 586 -18.88 12.31 -2.22
C ILE A 586 -19.97 13.40 -2.12
N THR A 587 -19.59 14.68 -2.09
CA THR A 587 -20.54 15.81 -2.05
C THR A 587 -20.92 16.34 -3.44
N HIS A 588 -20.38 15.75 -4.51
CA HIS A 588 -20.57 16.18 -5.90
C HIS A 588 -20.17 17.66 -6.15
N CYS A 589 -19.22 18.18 -5.37
CA CYS A 589 -18.81 19.58 -5.42
C CYS A 589 -17.54 19.79 -6.26
N TYR A 590 -17.72 20.20 -7.52
CA TYR A 590 -16.58 20.44 -8.43
C TYR A 590 -15.64 21.55 -7.95
N ARG A 591 -16.13 22.58 -7.24
CA ARG A 591 -15.26 23.66 -6.73
C ARG A 591 -14.19 23.16 -5.76
N LEU A 592 -14.56 22.24 -4.87
CA LEU A 592 -13.60 21.61 -3.96
C LEU A 592 -12.61 20.73 -4.72
N LYS A 593 -13.05 20.06 -5.79
CA LYS A 593 -12.15 19.34 -6.70
C LYS A 593 -11.17 20.29 -7.40
N ALA A 594 -11.65 21.43 -7.89
CA ALA A 594 -10.81 22.43 -8.53
C ALA A 594 -9.77 23.01 -7.55
N LEU A 595 -10.15 23.26 -6.30
CA LEU A 595 -9.23 23.66 -5.24
C LEU A 595 -8.16 22.59 -4.97
N ALA A 596 -8.57 21.33 -4.80
CA ALA A 596 -7.64 20.22 -4.60
C ALA A 596 -6.67 20.07 -5.78
N GLN A 597 -7.16 20.21 -7.02
CA GLN A 597 -6.33 20.17 -8.21
C GLN A 597 -5.37 21.36 -8.29
N SER A 598 -5.79 22.55 -7.86
CA SER A 598 -4.91 23.73 -7.80
C SER A 598 -3.72 23.52 -6.87
N TYR A 599 -3.88 22.79 -5.76
CA TYR A 599 -2.75 22.45 -4.88
C TYR A 599 -1.78 21.44 -5.51
N ILE A 600 -2.25 20.60 -6.43
CA ILE A 600 -1.43 19.62 -7.15
C ILE A 600 -0.70 20.29 -8.33
N ASP A 601 -1.41 21.06 -9.14
CA ASP A 601 -0.87 21.72 -10.34
C ASP A 601 0.10 22.86 -10.01
N HIS A 602 0.02 23.42 -8.79
CA HIS A 602 0.85 24.50 -8.31
C HIS A 602 1.58 24.05 -7.05
N CYS A 603 1.27 24.63 -5.89
CA CYS A 603 1.85 24.22 -4.62
C CYS A 603 0.77 24.14 -3.56
N PHE A 604 0.96 23.25 -2.59
CA PHE A 604 0.17 23.23 -1.38
C PHE A 604 0.56 24.45 -0.54
N LEU A 605 -0.42 25.31 -0.30
CA LEU A 605 -0.21 26.52 0.48
C LEU A 605 -0.19 26.19 1.97
N PHE A 606 0.85 26.65 2.64
CA PHE A 606 0.97 26.51 4.07
C PHE A 606 1.63 27.77 4.63
N SER A 607 0.85 28.56 5.36
CA SER A 607 1.34 29.77 6.02
C SER A 607 0.94 29.78 7.49
N TRP A 608 1.67 30.51 8.32
CA TRP A 608 1.36 30.62 9.74
C TRP A 608 1.65 32.01 10.32
N LYS A 609 0.97 32.33 11.41
CA LYS A 609 1.30 33.45 12.28
C LYS A 609 1.32 33.02 13.75
N ARG A 610 2.02 33.79 14.56
CA ARG A 610 2.24 33.49 15.97
C ARG A 610 1.34 34.36 16.83
N PHE A 611 0.90 33.84 17.96
CA PHE A 611 0.28 34.65 18.99
C PHE A 611 0.69 34.13 20.37
N LYS A 612 0.96 35.06 21.29
CA LYS A 612 1.26 34.74 22.68
C LYS A 612 -0.04 34.54 23.46
N THR A 613 -0.06 33.52 24.31
CA THR A 613 -1.12 33.31 25.29
C THR A 613 -0.86 34.12 26.55
N LYS A 614 -1.87 34.25 27.42
CA LYS A 614 -1.74 34.90 28.74
C LYS A 614 -0.67 34.26 29.63
N LYS A 615 -0.28 33.00 29.37
CA LYS A 615 0.74 32.24 30.11
C LYS A 615 2.14 32.31 29.47
N ASN A 616 2.41 33.29 28.61
CA ASN A 616 3.66 33.41 27.83
C ASN A 616 4.00 32.22 26.92
N LEU A 617 3.06 31.31 26.67
CA LEU A 617 3.24 30.24 25.66
C LEU A 617 2.94 30.78 24.27
N ILE A 618 3.74 30.39 23.28
CA ILE A 618 3.55 30.75 21.87
C ILE A 618 2.67 29.68 21.22
N MET A 619 1.59 30.11 20.57
CA MET A 619 0.73 29.25 19.76
C MET A 619 0.77 29.67 18.28
N LYS A 620 0.47 28.70 17.42
CA LYS A 620 0.48 28.87 15.96
C LYS A 620 -0.96 29.06 15.47
N LYS A 621 -1.17 30.03 14.59
CA LYS A 621 -2.33 30.05 13.68
C LYS A 621 -1.82 29.66 12.31
N ILE A 622 -2.51 28.74 11.65
CA ILE A 622 -2.12 28.14 10.39
C ILE A 622 -3.15 28.51 9.35
N SER A 623 -2.72 28.68 8.10
CA SER A 623 -3.58 28.93 6.97
C SER A 623 -3.15 28.06 5.79
N PHE A 624 -4.12 27.37 5.23
CA PHE A 624 -4.00 26.58 4.00
C PHE A 624 -4.41 27.40 2.76
N LEU A 625 -4.85 28.64 2.95
CA LEU A 625 -5.17 29.60 1.88
C LEU A 625 -4.08 30.66 1.65
N GLY A 626 -2.96 30.59 2.37
CA GLY A 626 -1.86 31.55 2.24
C GLY A 626 -2.16 32.91 2.89
N ALA A 627 -2.92 32.94 3.99
CA ALA A 627 -3.37 34.18 4.63
C ALA A 627 -2.27 34.92 5.44
N TYR A 628 -1.09 34.33 5.62
CA TYR A 628 -0.04 34.86 6.49
C TYR A 628 1.30 35.02 5.76
N THR A 629 2.15 35.92 6.28
CA THR A 629 3.45 36.25 5.68
C THR A 629 4.53 35.21 5.89
N SER A 630 4.45 34.39 6.95
CA SER A 630 5.37 33.26 7.12
C SER A 630 4.81 32.07 6.39
N GLU A 631 5.50 31.62 5.33
CA GLU A 631 5.02 30.56 4.44
C GLU A 631 6.03 29.42 4.27
N LYS A 632 5.50 28.26 3.87
CA LYS A 632 6.23 27.03 3.55
C LYS A 632 5.43 26.21 2.56
N ASN A 633 5.27 26.75 1.36
CA ASN A 633 4.50 26.13 0.31
C ASN A 633 5.27 24.94 -0.28
N VAL A 634 4.62 23.79 -0.48
CA VAL A 634 5.32 22.56 -0.94
C VAL A 634 4.67 21.96 -2.18
N TYR A 635 5.49 21.37 -3.06
CA TYR A 635 5.01 20.58 -4.19
C TYR A 635 4.57 19.18 -3.75
N LEU A 636 3.49 18.63 -4.31
CA LEU A 636 2.95 17.36 -3.86
C LEU A 636 3.24 16.17 -4.78
N ASP A 637 4.08 16.34 -5.82
CA ASP A 637 4.40 15.30 -6.82
C ASP A 637 4.80 13.97 -6.18
N SER A 638 5.66 14.01 -5.16
CA SER A 638 6.13 12.82 -4.43
C SER A 638 5.08 12.18 -3.49
N LYS A 639 3.91 12.80 -3.34
CA LYS A 639 2.85 12.39 -2.40
C LYS A 639 1.56 11.94 -3.09
N MET A 640 1.54 11.77 -4.41
CA MET A 640 0.35 11.29 -5.14
C MET A 640 -0.15 9.92 -4.65
N ALA A 641 0.76 9.02 -4.23
CA ALA A 641 0.38 7.74 -3.61
C ALA A 641 -0.35 7.92 -2.27
N LEU A 642 0.03 8.90 -1.46
CA LEU A 642 -0.65 9.25 -0.22
C LEU A 642 -2.04 9.83 -0.51
N VAL A 643 -2.13 10.78 -1.43
CA VAL A 643 -3.40 11.39 -1.87
C VAL A 643 -4.39 10.30 -2.33
N GLY A 644 -3.94 9.37 -3.18
CA GLY A 644 -4.76 8.24 -3.63
C GLY A 644 -5.15 7.26 -2.51
N SER A 645 -4.29 7.07 -1.51
CA SER A 645 -4.58 6.21 -0.35
C SER A 645 -5.65 6.80 0.56
N VAL A 646 -5.61 8.11 0.79
CA VAL A 646 -6.65 8.83 1.55
C VAL A 646 -7.99 8.72 0.86
N ILE A 647 -8.04 8.98 -0.45
CA ILE A 647 -9.28 8.87 -1.24
C ILE A 647 -9.90 7.48 -1.11
N ARG A 648 -9.07 6.45 -1.25
CA ARG A 648 -9.48 5.04 -1.15
C ARG A 648 -10.04 4.70 0.22
N VAL A 649 -9.30 5.00 1.30
CA VAL A 649 -9.71 4.66 2.67
C VAL A 649 -11.05 5.32 3.00
N PHE A 650 -11.19 6.62 2.71
CA PHE A 650 -12.46 7.30 2.96
C PHE A 650 -13.60 6.82 2.06
N ALA A 651 -13.33 6.49 0.79
CA ALA A 651 -14.35 5.90 -0.08
C ALA A 651 -14.83 4.52 0.41
N ARG A 652 -13.96 3.75 1.07
CA ARG A 652 -14.31 2.46 1.68
C ARG A 652 -15.07 2.60 3.00
N LEU A 653 -14.71 3.58 3.83
CA LEU A 653 -15.41 3.88 5.09
C LEU A 653 -16.78 4.52 4.82
N MET A 654 -16.85 5.39 3.83
CA MET A 654 -18.03 6.18 3.48
C MET A 654 -18.11 6.39 1.96
N GLY A 655 -18.87 5.49 1.30
CA GLY A 655 -19.28 5.63 -0.09
C GLY A 655 -20.79 5.87 -0.23
N PRO A 656 -21.28 6.27 -1.43
CA PRO A 656 -22.70 6.47 -1.69
C PRO A 656 -23.55 5.26 -1.25
N PRO A 657 -24.73 5.48 -0.63
CA PRO A 657 -25.46 6.75 -0.51
C PRO A 657 -25.14 7.56 0.76
N ARG A 658 -24.02 7.32 1.44
CA ARG A 658 -23.66 8.05 2.67
C ARG A 658 -23.07 9.41 2.33
N TYR A 659 -23.50 10.45 3.05
CA TYR A 659 -22.97 11.80 2.87
C TYR A 659 -22.44 12.35 4.21
N PRO A 660 -21.28 13.02 4.19
CA PRO A 660 -20.77 13.70 5.37
C PRO A 660 -21.73 14.83 5.78
N GLN A 661 -22.01 14.95 7.07
CA GLN A 661 -22.86 16.00 7.62
C GLN A 661 -22.07 16.85 8.62
N PHE A 662 -22.16 18.17 8.46
CA PHE A 662 -21.55 19.10 9.40
C PHE A 662 -22.52 19.41 10.54
N ASN A 663 -22.39 18.70 11.66
CA ASN A 663 -23.12 18.98 12.89
C ASN A 663 -22.16 19.53 13.94
N GLU A 664 -22.18 20.85 14.14
CA GLU A 664 -21.24 21.57 15.01
C GLU A 664 -21.26 21.01 16.44
N MET A 665 -22.44 20.76 17.04
CA MET A 665 -22.54 20.22 18.40
C MET A 665 -21.92 18.83 18.54
N SER A 666 -22.23 17.93 17.60
CA SER A 666 -21.74 16.54 17.64
C SER A 666 -20.23 16.47 17.43
N ILE A 667 -19.73 17.25 16.47
CA ILE A 667 -18.30 17.33 16.17
C ILE A 667 -17.56 17.94 17.38
N ASP A 668 -18.04 19.04 17.94
CA ASP A 668 -17.42 19.69 19.09
C ASP A 668 -17.38 18.78 20.32
N HIS A 669 -18.45 18.02 20.56
CA HIS A 669 -18.50 17.01 21.62
C HIS A 669 -17.43 15.92 21.44
N LEU A 670 -17.29 15.37 20.23
CA LEU A 670 -16.29 14.34 19.94
C LEU A 670 -14.85 14.85 20.12
N ILE A 671 -14.55 16.07 19.64
CA ILE A 671 -13.21 16.65 19.76
C ILE A 671 -12.88 16.95 21.23
N LYS A 672 -13.83 17.52 21.99
CA LYS A 672 -13.64 17.81 23.42
C LYS A 672 -13.44 16.56 24.28
N ALA A 673 -14.07 15.45 23.92
CA ALA A 673 -13.89 14.18 24.61
C ALA A 673 -12.45 13.65 24.52
N GLU A 674 -11.75 13.96 23.42
CA GLU A 674 -10.34 13.62 23.24
C GLU A 674 -9.41 14.66 23.89
N ASN A 675 -9.68 15.95 23.66
CA ASN A 675 -8.90 17.05 24.18
C ASN A 675 -9.78 18.28 24.41
N ILE A 676 -10.03 18.61 25.68
CA ILE A 676 -10.89 19.74 26.10
C ILE A 676 -10.44 21.08 25.47
N GLY A 677 -9.14 21.25 25.22
CA GLY A 677 -8.58 22.45 24.59
C GLY A 677 -8.78 22.51 23.08
N ASN A 678 -9.12 21.39 22.44
CA ASN A 678 -9.46 21.31 21.02
C ASN A 678 -10.99 21.39 20.89
N ASN A 679 -11.50 22.46 20.29
CA ASN A 679 -12.93 22.67 20.06
C ASN A 679 -13.11 23.46 18.76
N LEU A 680 -14.31 23.48 18.20
CA LEU A 680 -14.56 24.12 16.91
C LEU A 680 -14.29 25.62 16.94
N THR A 681 -14.58 26.31 18.05
CA THR A 681 -14.23 27.72 18.22
C THR A 681 -12.72 27.94 18.15
N PHE A 682 -11.94 27.05 18.77
CA PHE A 682 -10.49 27.09 18.73
C PHE A 682 -9.96 26.82 17.32
N ILE A 683 -10.50 25.80 16.63
CA ILE A 683 -10.14 25.46 15.24
C ILE A 683 -10.41 26.63 14.31
N ARG A 684 -11.58 27.29 14.41
CA ARG A 684 -11.93 28.51 13.65
C ARG A 684 -10.95 29.65 13.93
N LYS A 685 -10.45 29.76 15.17
CA LYS A 685 -9.52 30.83 15.58
C LYS A 685 -8.08 30.56 15.13
N THR A 686 -7.68 29.29 15.02
CA THR A 686 -6.30 28.87 14.76
C THR A 686 -6.05 28.34 13.36
N THR A 687 -7.08 27.99 12.59
CA THR A 687 -6.97 27.47 11.23
C THR A 687 -8.09 27.99 10.33
N ASP A 688 -7.85 28.05 9.03
CA ASP A 688 -8.85 28.35 7.99
C ASP A 688 -9.42 27.07 7.34
N ILE A 689 -9.28 25.90 7.98
CA ILE A 689 -9.69 24.62 7.41
C ILE A 689 -11.18 24.54 7.06
N LEU A 690 -12.03 25.22 7.83
CA LEU A 690 -13.46 25.27 7.53
C LEU A 690 -13.75 26.15 6.30
N ASP A 691 -12.94 27.18 6.08
CA ASP A 691 -13.02 28.01 4.87
C ASP A 691 -12.53 27.21 3.65
N VAL A 692 -11.48 26.40 3.81
CA VAL A 692 -11.01 25.47 2.76
C VAL A 692 -12.11 24.47 2.35
N LEU A 693 -12.95 24.04 3.28
CA LEU A 693 -14.08 23.13 3.02
C LEU A 693 -15.33 23.84 2.47
N ASP A 694 -15.38 25.17 2.48
CA ASP A 694 -16.50 25.95 1.96
C ASP A 694 -16.36 26.14 0.44
N PRO A 695 -17.30 25.63 -0.39
CA PRO A 695 -17.30 25.83 -1.84
C PRO A 695 -17.36 27.29 -2.29
N ARG A 696 -17.72 28.21 -1.40
CA ARG A 696 -17.81 29.66 -1.68
C ARG A 696 -16.45 30.33 -1.56
N THR A 697 -15.48 29.72 -0.90
CA THR A 697 -14.13 30.26 -0.74
C THR A 697 -13.47 30.42 -2.12
N PRO A 698 -12.93 31.60 -2.44
CA PRO A 698 -12.27 31.82 -3.72
C PRO A 698 -11.03 30.93 -3.82
N LEU A 699 -10.74 30.47 -5.04
CA LEU A 699 -9.50 29.75 -5.29
C LEU A 699 -8.31 30.66 -4.96
N PRO A 700 -7.31 30.13 -4.23
CA PRO A 700 -6.15 30.94 -3.87
C PRO A 700 -5.39 31.40 -5.13
N LYS A 701 -4.83 32.60 -5.08
CA LYS A 701 -3.96 33.12 -6.15
C LYS A 701 -2.67 32.29 -6.21
N LYS A 702 -2.06 32.18 -7.40
CA LYS A 702 -0.78 31.47 -7.60
C LYS A 702 0.28 31.99 -6.61
N ALA A 703 0.93 31.10 -5.87
CA ALA A 703 2.02 31.41 -4.94
C ALA A 703 3.33 30.71 -5.36
N GLN A 704 4.47 31.23 -4.90
CA GLN A 704 5.76 30.60 -5.14
C GLN A 704 6.04 29.47 -4.12
N PRO A 705 6.70 28.38 -4.54
CA PRO A 705 7.05 27.25 -3.67
C PRO A 705 8.23 27.57 -2.75
N PHE A 706 8.29 26.95 -1.58
CA PHE A 706 9.47 26.92 -0.71
C PHE A 706 10.39 25.76 -1.14
N ILE A 707 11.65 26.06 -1.48
CA ILE A 707 12.67 25.06 -1.83
C ILE A 707 13.62 24.89 -0.64
N GLY A 708 13.35 23.91 0.22
CA GLY A 708 14.23 23.53 1.32
C GLY A 708 15.14 22.35 0.94
N VAL A 709 16.46 22.51 1.02
CA VAL A 709 17.40 21.39 0.89
C VAL A 709 17.57 20.73 2.26
N THR A 710 17.06 19.50 2.43
CA THR A 710 17.28 18.71 3.64
C THR A 710 18.47 17.79 3.43
N LEU A 711 19.59 18.03 4.14
CA LEU A 711 20.73 17.12 4.17
C LEU A 711 20.40 15.90 5.06
N THR A 712 19.86 14.83 4.47
CA THR A 712 19.74 13.54 5.16
C THR A 712 21.05 12.77 5.05
N LYS A 713 21.67 12.42 6.19
CA LYS A 713 22.83 11.50 6.23
C LYS A 713 22.44 10.18 5.55
N ARG A 714 23.26 9.71 4.60
CA ARG A 714 23.10 8.37 4.01
C ARG A 714 23.30 7.31 5.11
N PRO A 715 22.42 6.30 5.23
CA PRO A 715 22.71 5.16 6.08
C PRO A 715 23.84 4.35 5.43
N GLU A 716 25.04 4.39 6.02
CA GLU A 716 26.11 3.45 5.70
C GLU A 716 25.75 2.10 6.33
N VAL A 717 25.49 1.09 5.51
CA VAL A 717 25.35 -0.30 5.96
C VAL A 717 26.69 -0.98 5.68
N ALA A 718 27.62 -0.87 6.62
CA ALA A 718 28.84 -1.67 6.63
C ALA A 718 28.59 -2.93 7.45
N TRP A 719 28.84 -4.10 6.88
CA TRP A 719 28.98 -5.35 7.64
C TRP A 719 30.46 -5.65 7.78
N THR A 720 30.88 -6.08 8.97
CA THR A 720 32.21 -6.62 9.24
C THR A 720 32.46 -7.84 8.35
N GLN A 721 33.54 -7.77 7.56
CA GLN A 721 33.95 -8.78 6.60
C GLN A 721 34.78 -9.92 7.22
N ASP A 722 34.85 -9.99 8.55
CA ASP A 722 35.69 -10.96 9.25
C ASP A 722 34.83 -12.10 9.82
N GLN A 723 35.07 -13.30 9.28
CA GLN A 723 34.61 -14.65 9.65
C GLN A 723 33.74 -15.33 8.56
N ILE A 724 34.40 -15.70 7.46
CA ILE A 724 34.08 -16.90 6.66
C ILE A 724 35.16 -17.93 6.95
#